data_AF-A0A269WBT8-F1
#
_entry.id   AF-A0A269WBT8-F1
#
_cell.length_a   1.000
_cell.length_b   1.000
_cell.length_c   1.000
_cell.angle_alpha   90.00
_cell.angle_beta   90.00
_cell.angle_gamma   90.00
#
_symmetry.space_group_name_H-M   'P 1'
#
loop_
_entity.id
_entity.type
_entity.pdbx_description
1 polymer ?
#
loop_
_entity_poly.entity_id
_entity_poly.type
_entity_poly.pdbx_seq_one_letter_code
_entity_poly.pdbx_strand_id
1 'polypeptide(L)'
;MIVGGMSMRRLEGLARRAVALFMACCMLLTFWGPSASGEAAATVTAVMMEAEQAALSGGAFVDNEHPGYTGSGFVAGFTDNNKGTAAVTFTMNASAAGEREVTLRYANGTGVTMTISPYVNGVKMGQLALPPTSSWSEWRTVTETYAFRSGSNTLQYRFTAEDSGNVNLDHVVIGDIMPGTGPEPEPNPGPPNRYEAEAQFHTGGVSCVSGALEHFDAAGAKVVFTVNLSSAGQKSVVLRYAKSTAGTGSMKLQVNGIDAGSVQLPSTGGAEAWAETATQLPLRKGLNTITYEAVDRSAAGVRMDALTVADGLPLAERGATVPYQELEAETGTTNAVTIGPSRTYLTVEAESSGRQAVKLTSTGHYVEWTAPEAANALVVRYSMPDAPQGGGIDVTLSLYVNGVKRQTLDVSSRYAWTYGSYPYNDNPADGGAHHFYDESRYLVDPIPAGATVRLQKDAADHADYYTIDLINLEMVAPAYTKPDHFVSITDFGATANDHTDDTAAIRAAIQHAEATGSGVWIPAGTFRMNDRVNVSNVHIRGAGMWHTTLQGTGGKGGFYGTGGKVYIADLSMYGDALYRNDAEDHAGLEGRFASGSLIQGVWIEHMKVGIWLNGGTDGLYIVDGRVRNTWADGVNFHGGVKNTTISHFHVRNTGDDAFAMWSDGVPNENNLFRYNTAQIPVLANTFAIYGGKDNKVWDNLGADTVTASAGIAVSTRFNAVSFSGTTEIKRNTLLRTGGYEPNWNTSFGGLWIYAENQSITAPILIEQVDILDSTYEGVKLSYNQRIQHIAFDRVTIDGAGTHGIYFDTVTGLGTFSNVVISGTGSGPVHNPGQAFQIVRGPGNIGW
;
A
#
# COMPACT_ATOMS: atom_id res chain seq x y z
N MET A 1 -13.60 -20.23 69.33
CA MET A 1 -12.65 -21.16 68.69
C MET A 1 -11.59 -20.34 67.97
N ILE A 2 -10.45 -20.17 68.67
CA ILE A 2 -9.05 -19.92 68.25
C ILE A 2 -8.88 -19.57 66.74
N VAL A 3 -8.78 -18.31 66.31
CA VAL A 3 -7.61 -17.35 66.28
C VAL A 3 -6.48 -17.82 65.34
N GLY A 4 -6.30 -17.17 64.17
CA GLY A 4 -5.23 -16.19 63.85
C GLY A 4 -4.16 -16.85 62.95
N GLY A 5 -3.44 -16.26 62.00
CA GLY A 5 -3.07 -14.89 61.62
C GLY A 5 -1.65 -14.96 61.02
N MET A 6 -1.41 -14.27 59.89
CA MET A 6 -0.14 -13.78 59.29
C MET A 6 1.24 -14.41 59.66
N SER A 7 2.10 -14.63 58.64
CA SER A 7 3.32 -13.80 58.41
C SER A 7 4.32 -14.42 57.39
N MET A 8 4.83 -13.56 56.50
CA MET A 8 6.10 -13.72 55.77
C MET A 8 7.33 -13.61 56.69
N ARG A 9 8.45 -14.23 56.29
CA ARG A 9 9.88 -13.81 56.36
C ARG A 9 10.81 -14.98 56.74
N ARG A 10 11.81 -15.28 55.90
CA ARG A 10 13.24 -14.98 56.15
C ARG A 10 14.16 -15.52 55.04
N LEU A 11 15.05 -14.64 54.59
CA LEU A 11 16.28 -14.87 53.82
C LEU A 11 17.43 -15.32 54.76
N GLU A 12 18.55 -15.70 54.11
CA GLU A 12 19.95 -15.95 54.58
C GLU A 12 20.33 -17.44 54.69
N GLY A 13 21.44 -17.97 54.14
CA GLY A 13 22.58 -17.43 53.37
C GLY A 13 23.73 -18.46 53.23
N LEU A 14 24.78 -18.06 52.48
CA LEU A 14 26.14 -18.65 52.29
C LEU A 14 26.31 -19.86 51.33
N ALA A 15 27.38 -20.03 50.53
CA ALA A 15 28.51 -19.21 50.05
C ALA A 15 29.40 -20.05 49.09
N ARG A 16 30.02 -19.38 48.09
CA ARG A 16 31.36 -19.61 47.46
C ARG A 16 31.59 -20.59 46.28
N ARG A 17 32.06 -19.95 45.16
CA ARG A 17 33.25 -20.22 44.28
C ARG A 17 33.17 -21.43 43.33
N ALA A 18 33.06 -21.29 42.00
CA ALA A 18 33.97 -20.73 40.98
C ALA A 18 34.90 -21.77 40.28
N VAL A 19 34.48 -22.17 39.07
CA VAL A 19 35.22 -22.23 37.77
C VAL A 19 36.28 -23.33 37.49
N ALA A 20 36.18 -23.87 36.25
CA ALA A 20 37.19 -24.51 35.37
C ALA A 20 37.51 -26.01 35.61
N LEU A 21 37.72 -26.90 34.63
CA LEU A 21 37.89 -26.86 33.16
C LEU A 21 37.99 -28.33 32.64
N PHE A 22 37.48 -28.64 31.43
CA PHE A 22 37.94 -29.63 30.40
C PHE A 22 38.28 -31.10 30.79
N MET A 23 38.27 -32.14 29.94
CA MET A 23 37.72 -32.52 28.61
C MET A 23 38.27 -33.96 28.35
N ALA A 24 37.52 -34.77 27.60
CA ALA A 24 37.99 -35.87 26.71
C ALA A 24 38.24 -37.32 27.21
N CYS A 25 37.45 -38.22 26.59
CA CYS A 25 37.76 -39.50 25.91
C CYS A 25 38.36 -40.73 26.63
N CYS A 26 37.60 -41.84 26.59
CA CYS A 26 37.94 -43.20 26.10
C CYS A 26 36.73 -44.13 26.35
N MET A 27 35.91 -44.50 25.34
CA MET A 27 36.00 -45.65 24.42
C MET A 27 35.73 -47.06 25.02
N LEU A 28 34.66 -47.69 24.46
CA LEU A 28 34.46 -49.12 24.11
C LEU A 28 34.19 -50.09 25.30
N LEU A 29 33.33 -51.12 25.24
CA LEU A 29 32.55 -51.81 24.21
C LEU A 29 31.67 -52.84 24.94
N THR A 30 30.40 -53.03 24.58
CA THR A 30 29.81 -54.35 24.28
C THR A 30 28.51 -54.18 23.52
N PHE A 31 28.38 -54.96 22.45
CA PHE A 31 27.43 -54.90 21.35
C PHE A 31 26.70 -56.25 21.23
N TRP A 32 25.50 -56.21 20.61
CA TRP A 32 24.66 -57.27 19.97
C TRP A 32 23.28 -57.39 20.64
N GLY A 33 22.16 -57.23 19.92
CA GLY A 33 21.92 -57.09 18.48
C GLY A 33 20.45 -56.70 18.20
N PRO A 34 20.06 -56.54 16.93
CA PRO A 34 19.06 -55.55 16.51
C PRO A 34 17.65 -56.13 16.34
N SER A 35 16.64 -55.37 16.78
CA SER A 35 15.27 -55.45 16.28
C SER A 35 15.03 -54.22 15.40
N ALA A 36 14.80 -54.46 14.12
CA ALA A 36 14.56 -53.44 13.11
C ALA A 36 13.27 -52.66 13.41
N SER A 37 13.43 -51.42 13.86
CA SER A 37 12.41 -50.39 13.70
C SER A 37 12.47 -49.91 12.25
N GLY A 38 11.50 -50.33 11.44
CA GLY A 38 11.24 -49.69 10.16
C GLY A 38 10.72 -48.28 10.40
N GLU A 39 11.61 -47.29 10.46
CA GLU A 39 11.26 -45.94 10.05
C GLU A 39 10.85 -46.04 8.58
N ALA A 40 9.57 -45.83 8.29
CA ALA A 40 9.17 -45.47 6.94
C ALA A 40 9.87 -44.15 6.64
N ALA A 41 10.91 -44.20 5.80
CA ALA A 41 11.48 -43.00 5.20
C ALA A 41 10.32 -42.20 4.61
N ALA A 42 10.11 -40.96 5.08
CA ALA A 42 9.22 -40.05 4.44
C ALA A 42 9.61 -40.01 2.95
N THR A 43 8.68 -40.37 2.07
CA THR A 43 8.90 -40.24 0.64
C THR A 43 9.09 -38.76 0.33
N VAL A 44 10.35 -38.38 0.10
CA VAL A 44 10.73 -37.07 -0.44
C VAL A 44 9.97 -36.90 -1.74
N THR A 45 8.99 -36.02 -1.78
CA THR A 45 8.21 -35.82 -3.00
C THR A 45 8.99 -34.85 -3.87
N ALA A 46 9.59 -35.37 -4.94
CA ALA A 46 10.28 -34.56 -5.93
C ALA A 46 9.26 -33.79 -6.77
N VAL A 47 9.40 -32.47 -6.85
CA VAL A 47 8.54 -31.58 -7.64
C VAL A 47 9.29 -31.17 -8.89
N MET A 48 8.65 -31.37 -10.04
CA MET A 48 9.10 -30.87 -11.34
C MET A 48 8.51 -29.47 -11.58
N MET A 49 9.35 -28.50 -11.93
CA MET A 49 8.95 -27.15 -12.31
C MET A 49 9.46 -26.85 -13.72
N GLU A 50 8.53 -26.66 -14.65
CA GLU A 50 8.80 -26.37 -16.06
C GLU A 50 9.42 -24.97 -16.20
N ALA A 51 10.49 -24.84 -17.00
CA ALA A 51 11.22 -23.59 -17.17
C ALA A 51 10.38 -22.57 -17.94
N GLU A 52 9.53 -23.00 -18.86
CA GLU A 52 8.63 -22.13 -19.61
C GLU A 52 7.46 -21.57 -18.77
N GLN A 53 7.28 -22.06 -17.55
CA GLN A 53 6.35 -21.53 -16.56
C GLN A 53 7.04 -20.66 -15.49
N ALA A 54 8.36 -20.54 -15.56
CA ALA A 54 9.17 -19.72 -14.66
C ALA A 54 9.30 -18.27 -15.17
N ALA A 55 9.71 -17.36 -14.28
CA ALA A 55 9.87 -15.96 -14.67
C ALA A 55 11.10 -15.78 -15.58
N LEU A 56 10.89 -15.21 -16.77
CA LEU A 56 11.93 -14.99 -17.77
C LEU A 56 12.34 -13.53 -17.83
N SER A 57 13.63 -13.24 -18.05
CA SER A 57 14.12 -11.87 -18.18
C SER A 57 15.33 -11.77 -19.10
N GLY A 58 15.66 -10.54 -19.49
CA GLY A 58 16.93 -10.20 -20.16
C GLY A 58 17.18 -10.89 -21.49
N GLY A 59 16.11 -11.26 -22.21
CA GLY A 59 16.15 -11.88 -23.53
C GLY A 59 15.98 -13.40 -23.54
N ALA A 60 15.79 -14.04 -22.38
CA ALA A 60 15.30 -15.42 -22.30
C ALA A 60 13.83 -15.49 -22.76
N PHE A 61 13.45 -16.51 -23.53
CA PHE A 61 12.10 -16.68 -24.06
C PHE A 61 11.72 -18.15 -24.18
N VAL A 62 10.43 -18.44 -24.26
CA VAL A 62 9.92 -19.79 -24.47
C VAL A 62 9.98 -20.15 -25.96
N ASP A 63 10.54 -21.31 -26.26
CA ASP A 63 10.56 -21.88 -27.61
C ASP A 63 10.15 -23.37 -27.58
N ASN A 64 9.85 -23.93 -28.75
CA ASN A 64 9.40 -25.31 -28.91
C ASN A 64 9.78 -25.90 -30.28
N GLU A 65 10.76 -25.30 -30.93
CA GLU A 65 11.20 -25.53 -32.30
C GLU A 65 11.88 -26.89 -32.53
N HIS A 66 12.29 -27.58 -31.46
CA HIS A 66 12.80 -28.95 -31.54
C HIS A 66 12.26 -29.86 -30.42
N PRO A 67 12.07 -31.16 -30.69
CA PRO A 67 11.36 -32.06 -29.78
C PRO A 67 12.22 -32.53 -28.59
N GLY A 68 11.55 -33.16 -27.61
CA GLY A 68 12.20 -33.87 -26.50
C GLY A 68 12.15 -33.14 -25.15
N TYR A 69 11.64 -31.92 -25.11
CA TYR A 69 11.33 -31.15 -23.88
C TYR A 69 10.09 -31.72 -23.15
N THR A 70 9.88 -31.32 -21.89
CA THR A 70 8.66 -31.60 -21.10
C THR A 70 7.70 -30.42 -21.14
N GLY A 71 6.45 -30.61 -20.72
CA GLY A 71 5.49 -29.51 -20.74
C GLY A 71 5.12 -29.01 -22.14
N SER A 72 5.15 -27.70 -22.32
CA SER A 72 4.70 -26.99 -23.53
C SER A 72 5.84 -26.40 -24.37
N GLY A 73 7.05 -26.34 -23.82
CA GLY A 73 8.23 -25.81 -24.49
C GLY A 73 9.45 -25.91 -23.58
N PHE A 74 10.45 -25.06 -23.84
CA PHE A 74 11.61 -24.87 -23.00
C PHE A 74 12.07 -23.41 -23.08
N VAL A 75 13.03 -23.01 -22.25
CA VAL A 75 13.60 -21.66 -22.28
C VAL A 75 14.86 -21.62 -23.12
N ALA A 76 14.82 -20.80 -24.17
CA ALA A 76 15.93 -20.41 -25.02
C ALA A 76 16.39 -18.99 -24.69
N GLY A 77 17.18 -18.38 -25.58
CA GLY A 77 17.54 -16.96 -25.47
C GLY A 77 18.79 -16.66 -24.64
N PHE A 78 19.50 -17.68 -24.14
CA PHE A 78 20.83 -17.53 -23.54
C PHE A 78 21.93 -17.34 -24.60
N THR A 79 21.65 -16.51 -25.61
CA THR A 79 22.56 -16.21 -26.73
C THR A 79 23.53 -15.10 -26.37
N ASP A 80 24.68 -15.02 -27.05
CA ASP A 80 25.71 -14.00 -26.78
C ASP A 80 25.19 -12.55 -26.77
N ASN A 81 24.12 -12.25 -27.53
CA ASN A 81 23.48 -10.92 -27.51
C ASN A 81 22.79 -10.59 -26.17
N ASN A 82 22.41 -11.61 -25.41
CA ASN A 82 21.73 -11.49 -24.12
C ASN A 82 22.66 -11.83 -22.94
N LYS A 83 23.98 -11.85 -23.20
CA LYS A 83 24.99 -12.13 -22.20
C LYS A 83 25.02 -11.04 -21.13
N GLY A 84 25.00 -11.47 -19.87
CA GLY A 84 24.90 -10.58 -18.70
C GLY A 84 23.45 -10.29 -18.27
N THR A 85 22.46 -10.54 -19.12
CA THR A 85 21.07 -10.17 -18.87
C THR A 85 20.10 -11.35 -18.82
N ALA A 86 20.23 -12.36 -19.69
CA ALA A 86 19.26 -13.45 -19.80
C ALA A 86 19.19 -14.30 -18.53
N ALA A 87 17.97 -14.55 -18.03
CA ALA A 87 17.76 -15.42 -16.88
C ALA A 87 16.38 -16.10 -16.89
N VAL A 88 16.32 -17.28 -16.28
CA VAL A 88 15.09 -17.97 -15.86
C VAL A 88 15.07 -18.07 -14.34
N THR A 89 13.95 -17.73 -13.70
CA THR A 89 13.81 -17.69 -12.24
C THR A 89 12.62 -18.53 -11.76
N PHE A 90 12.93 -19.64 -11.11
CA PHE A 90 11.98 -20.51 -10.43
C PHE A 90 11.67 -19.97 -9.04
N THR A 91 10.40 -19.99 -8.64
CA THR A 91 9.97 -19.62 -7.28
C THR A 91 9.34 -20.82 -6.61
N MET A 92 9.70 -21.06 -5.35
CA MET A 92 9.26 -22.24 -4.61
C MET A 92 9.18 -21.97 -3.11
N ASN A 93 8.34 -22.74 -2.42
CA ASN A 93 8.32 -22.73 -0.95
C ASN A 93 8.97 -24.01 -0.41
N ALA A 94 9.90 -23.87 0.54
CA ALA A 94 10.50 -24.99 1.26
C ALA A 94 9.90 -25.08 2.67
N SER A 95 9.42 -26.26 3.07
CA SER A 95 8.80 -26.46 4.39
C SER A 95 9.77 -26.25 5.57
N ALA A 96 11.07 -26.43 5.34
CA ALA A 96 12.14 -26.17 6.29
C ALA A 96 13.40 -25.67 5.57
N ALA A 97 14.26 -24.94 6.28
CA ALA A 97 15.57 -24.58 5.78
C ALA A 97 16.47 -25.82 5.66
N GLY A 98 17.31 -25.89 4.63
CA GLY A 98 18.22 -27.01 4.43
C GLY A 98 18.73 -27.15 3.01
N GLU A 99 19.72 -28.02 2.85
CA GLU A 99 20.26 -28.41 1.54
C GLU A 99 19.29 -29.32 0.79
N ARG A 100 19.13 -29.08 -0.50
CA ARG A 100 18.26 -29.84 -1.39
C ARG A 100 18.96 -30.09 -2.71
N GLU A 101 18.77 -31.29 -3.26
CA GLU A 101 19.20 -31.61 -4.61
C GLU A 101 18.28 -30.92 -5.62
N VAL A 102 18.89 -30.28 -6.60
CA VAL A 102 18.26 -29.60 -7.73
C VAL A 102 18.78 -30.24 -9.01
N THR A 103 17.90 -30.92 -9.72
CA THR A 103 18.21 -31.55 -11.00
C THR A 103 17.69 -30.68 -12.14
N LEU A 104 18.58 -29.99 -12.85
CA LEU A 104 18.25 -29.21 -14.05
C LEU A 104 18.29 -30.12 -15.28
N ARG A 105 17.23 -30.07 -16.10
CA ARG A 105 17.21 -30.67 -17.45
C ARG A 105 17.50 -29.60 -18.50
N TYR A 106 18.44 -29.89 -19.41
CA TYR A 106 18.94 -28.94 -20.40
C TYR A 106 19.33 -29.63 -21.72
N ALA A 107 19.44 -28.82 -22.78
CA ALA A 107 20.05 -29.21 -24.05
C ALA A 107 21.23 -28.27 -24.38
N ASN A 108 22.33 -28.86 -24.86
CA ASN A 108 23.53 -28.14 -25.30
C ASN A 108 24.03 -28.75 -26.61
N GLY A 109 23.44 -28.33 -27.73
CA GLY A 109 23.78 -28.82 -29.07
C GLY A 109 25.05 -28.21 -29.67
N THR A 110 25.85 -27.49 -28.90
CA THR A 110 27.02 -26.73 -29.41
C THR A 110 28.26 -27.60 -29.66
N GLY A 111 28.29 -28.82 -29.13
CA GLY A 111 29.42 -29.75 -29.25
C GLY A 111 30.57 -29.52 -28.27
N VAL A 112 30.50 -28.51 -27.40
CA VAL A 112 31.45 -28.25 -26.31
C VAL A 112 30.71 -28.00 -24.99
N THR A 113 31.39 -28.17 -23.86
CA THR A 113 30.80 -27.86 -22.55
C THR A 113 30.52 -26.37 -22.43
N MET A 114 29.29 -26.02 -22.08
CA MET A 114 28.86 -24.64 -21.84
C MET A 114 28.65 -24.38 -20.36
N THR A 115 28.50 -23.11 -19.96
CA THR A 115 28.29 -22.73 -18.57
C THR A 115 27.13 -21.76 -18.38
N ILE A 116 26.48 -21.84 -17.22
CA ILE A 116 25.47 -20.89 -16.74
C ILE A 116 25.60 -20.72 -15.22
N SER A 117 25.27 -19.56 -14.68
CA SER A 117 25.43 -19.30 -13.23
C SER A 117 24.11 -19.46 -12.47
N PRO A 118 24.01 -20.42 -11.52
CA PRO A 118 22.88 -20.52 -10.61
C PRO A 118 22.97 -19.48 -9.48
N TYR A 119 21.82 -18.94 -9.08
CA TYR A 119 21.63 -18.05 -7.94
C TYR A 119 20.48 -18.57 -7.07
N VAL A 120 20.67 -18.58 -5.75
CA VAL A 120 19.60 -18.90 -4.80
C VAL A 120 19.35 -17.70 -3.91
N ASN A 121 18.11 -17.21 -3.88
CA ASN A 121 17.72 -16.00 -3.12
C ASN A 121 18.63 -14.80 -3.39
N GLY A 122 19.01 -14.59 -4.65
CA GLY A 122 19.90 -13.50 -5.09
C GLY A 122 21.39 -13.74 -4.87
N VAL A 123 21.80 -14.86 -4.26
CA VAL A 123 23.22 -15.20 -4.01
C VAL A 123 23.74 -16.13 -5.09
N LYS A 124 24.85 -15.77 -5.75
CA LYS A 124 25.51 -16.61 -6.77
C LYS A 124 26.06 -17.89 -6.12
N MET A 125 25.64 -19.06 -6.60
CA MET A 125 26.04 -20.36 -6.05
C MET A 125 27.28 -20.94 -6.74
N GLY A 126 27.65 -20.41 -7.90
CA GLY A 126 28.82 -20.84 -8.65
C GLY A 126 28.62 -20.65 -10.15
N GLN A 127 29.33 -21.45 -10.94
CA GLN A 127 29.18 -21.55 -12.38
C GLN A 127 28.97 -23.03 -12.73
N LEU A 128 27.78 -23.34 -13.23
CA LEU A 128 27.35 -24.69 -13.55
C LEU A 128 27.85 -25.08 -14.95
N ALA A 129 28.55 -26.21 -15.04
CA ALA A 129 29.01 -26.76 -16.31
C ALA A 129 27.94 -27.68 -16.93
N LEU A 130 27.63 -27.46 -18.19
CA LEU A 130 26.62 -28.15 -19.00
C LEU A 130 27.32 -28.85 -20.18
N PRO A 131 27.78 -30.10 -20.03
CA PRO A 131 28.39 -30.89 -21.12
C PRO A 131 27.53 -30.97 -22.39
N PRO A 132 28.13 -31.17 -23.58
CA PRO A 132 27.37 -31.19 -24.83
C PRO A 132 26.42 -32.39 -24.90
N THR A 133 25.22 -32.15 -25.39
CA THR A 133 24.27 -33.18 -25.82
C THR A 133 24.59 -33.59 -27.25
N SER A 134 24.05 -34.73 -27.70
CA SER A 134 24.29 -35.24 -29.06
C SER A 134 23.60 -34.40 -30.15
N SER A 135 22.56 -33.65 -29.80
CA SER A 135 21.89 -32.66 -30.63
C SER A 135 21.04 -31.72 -29.76
N TRP A 136 20.43 -30.68 -30.35
CA TRP A 136 19.48 -29.81 -29.65
C TRP A 136 18.20 -30.54 -29.21
N SER A 137 17.80 -31.60 -29.91
CA SER A 137 16.64 -32.44 -29.55
C SER A 137 16.94 -33.52 -28.50
N GLU A 138 18.19 -33.56 -28.02
CA GLU A 138 18.63 -34.52 -27.01
C GLU A 138 18.91 -33.77 -25.71
N TRP A 139 18.35 -34.26 -24.62
CA TRP A 139 18.31 -33.58 -23.34
C TRP A 139 19.05 -34.38 -22.27
N ARG A 140 19.78 -33.69 -21.40
CA ARG A 140 20.48 -34.28 -20.25
C ARG A 140 20.09 -33.59 -18.97
N THR A 141 20.40 -34.24 -17.85
CA THR A 141 20.27 -33.65 -16.53
C THR A 141 21.62 -33.38 -15.90
N VAL A 142 21.68 -32.36 -15.05
CA VAL A 142 22.77 -32.10 -14.11
C VAL A 142 22.16 -31.83 -12.74
N THR A 143 22.78 -32.36 -11.69
CA THR A 143 22.28 -32.26 -10.32
C THR A 143 23.28 -31.50 -9.46
N GLU A 144 22.80 -30.48 -8.77
CA GLU A 144 23.55 -29.66 -7.83
C GLU A 144 22.82 -29.63 -6.48
N THR A 145 23.53 -29.28 -5.41
CA THR A 145 22.95 -29.13 -4.08
C THR A 145 22.98 -27.68 -3.65
N TYR A 146 21.82 -27.12 -3.29
CA TYR A 146 21.73 -25.75 -2.77
C TYR A 146 21.00 -25.70 -1.44
N ALA A 147 21.41 -24.75 -0.59
CA ALA A 147 20.73 -24.45 0.66
C ALA A 147 19.56 -23.47 0.42
N PHE A 148 18.36 -23.89 0.80
CA PHE A 148 17.15 -23.07 0.75
C PHE A 148 16.75 -22.66 2.18
N ARG A 149 16.13 -21.48 2.34
CA ARG A 149 15.52 -21.07 3.61
C ARG A 149 14.14 -21.73 3.78
N SER A 150 13.61 -21.79 4.99
CA SER A 150 12.18 -22.13 5.17
C SER A 150 11.31 -21.01 4.57
N GLY A 151 10.17 -21.36 3.99
CA GLY A 151 9.30 -20.43 3.28
C GLY A 151 9.73 -20.18 1.83
N SER A 152 9.48 -18.97 1.34
CA SER A 152 9.68 -18.60 -0.08
C SER A 152 11.15 -18.53 -0.48
N ASN A 153 11.49 -19.13 -1.61
CA ASN A 153 12.81 -19.14 -2.20
C ASN A 153 12.76 -18.88 -3.71
N THR A 154 13.85 -18.32 -4.24
CA THR A 154 14.11 -18.24 -5.68
C THR A 154 15.32 -19.07 -6.06
N LEU A 155 15.25 -19.75 -7.19
CA LEU A 155 16.38 -20.38 -7.90
C LEU A 155 16.42 -19.78 -9.29
N GLN A 156 17.47 -19.04 -9.61
CA GLN A 156 17.66 -18.42 -10.90
C GLN A 156 18.85 -19.05 -11.63
N TYR A 157 18.70 -19.34 -12.92
CA TYR A 157 19.84 -19.58 -13.81
C TYR A 157 20.03 -18.35 -14.69
N ARG A 158 21.18 -17.70 -14.55
CA ARG A 158 21.52 -16.45 -15.25
C ARG A 158 22.71 -16.67 -16.18
N PHE A 159 22.59 -16.18 -17.41
CA PHE A 159 23.72 -16.10 -18.34
C PHE A 159 24.51 -14.83 -18.05
N THR A 160 25.51 -14.96 -17.18
CA THR A 160 26.35 -13.84 -16.74
C THR A 160 27.46 -13.52 -17.73
N ALA A 161 28.20 -12.43 -17.48
CA ALA A 161 29.37 -12.09 -18.30
C ALA A 161 30.48 -13.17 -18.22
N GLU A 162 30.53 -13.95 -17.14
CA GLU A 162 31.53 -15.01 -16.94
C GLU A 162 31.15 -16.34 -17.63
N ASP A 163 29.91 -16.49 -18.09
CA ASP A 163 29.38 -17.73 -18.63
C ASP A 163 29.63 -17.88 -20.14
N SER A 164 29.59 -19.09 -20.67
CA SER A 164 29.63 -19.35 -22.12
C SER A 164 28.24 -19.53 -22.76
N GLY A 165 27.20 -19.80 -21.97
CA GLY A 165 25.79 -19.74 -22.39
C GLY A 165 25.45 -20.67 -23.55
N ASN A 166 24.54 -20.22 -24.43
CA ASN A 166 24.06 -20.93 -25.61
C ASN A 166 23.58 -22.36 -25.27
N VAL A 167 22.64 -22.44 -24.33
CA VAL A 167 21.97 -23.67 -23.88
C VAL A 167 20.46 -23.44 -23.82
N ASN A 168 19.69 -24.53 -23.85
CA ASN A 168 18.24 -24.49 -23.63
C ASN A 168 17.90 -25.19 -22.31
N LEU A 169 17.02 -24.60 -21.51
CA LEU A 169 16.65 -25.12 -20.19
C LEU A 169 15.21 -25.57 -20.19
N ASP A 170 14.96 -26.80 -19.75
CA ASP A 170 13.65 -27.46 -19.85
C ASP A 170 12.89 -27.41 -18.54
N HIS A 171 13.42 -28.01 -17.48
CA HIS A 171 12.79 -27.98 -16.15
C HIS A 171 13.81 -28.17 -15.04
N VAL A 172 13.40 -27.92 -13.80
CA VAL A 172 14.11 -28.39 -12.61
C VAL A 172 13.28 -29.39 -11.82
N VAL A 173 13.93 -30.37 -11.22
CA VAL A 173 13.33 -31.28 -10.22
C VAL A 173 14.00 -31.04 -8.88
N ILE A 174 13.21 -30.75 -7.85
CA ILE A 174 13.69 -30.44 -6.49
C ILE A 174 12.86 -31.21 -5.46
N GLY A 175 13.53 -31.80 -4.46
CA GLY A 175 12.86 -32.55 -3.38
C GLY A 175 12.27 -31.66 -2.28
N ASP A 176 11.08 -32.03 -1.78
CA ASP A 176 10.44 -31.47 -0.58
C ASP A 176 10.19 -29.94 -0.65
N ILE A 177 9.84 -29.45 -1.84
CA ILE A 177 9.36 -28.08 -2.08
C ILE A 177 7.90 -28.11 -2.53
N MET A 178 7.18 -27.00 -2.34
CA MET A 178 5.90 -26.75 -3.00
C MET A 178 6.15 -25.79 -4.17
N PRO A 179 5.68 -26.10 -5.40
CA PRO A 179 5.86 -25.19 -6.53
C PRO A 179 5.10 -23.90 -6.20
N GLY A 180 5.80 -22.77 -6.22
CA GLY A 180 5.13 -21.48 -6.17
C GLY A 180 4.43 -21.31 -7.52
N THR A 181 3.12 -21.14 -7.53
CA THR A 181 2.47 -20.57 -8.72
C THR A 181 3.13 -19.22 -8.95
N GLY A 182 3.78 -19.05 -10.11
CA GLY A 182 4.55 -17.85 -10.38
C GLY A 182 3.69 -16.60 -10.18
N PRO A 183 4.27 -15.49 -9.70
CA PRO A 183 3.64 -14.20 -9.91
C PRO A 183 3.42 -14.02 -11.43
N GLU A 184 2.26 -13.48 -11.84
CA GLU A 184 2.23 -12.60 -13.03
C GLU A 184 3.47 -11.72 -12.92
N PRO A 185 4.36 -11.64 -13.93
CA PRO A 185 5.73 -11.17 -13.77
C PRO A 185 5.71 -9.96 -12.84
N GLU A 186 6.20 -10.14 -11.60
CA GLU A 186 6.65 -8.97 -10.90
C GLU A 186 7.72 -8.42 -11.83
N PRO A 187 7.54 -7.21 -12.37
CA PRO A 187 8.58 -6.62 -13.18
C PRO A 187 9.83 -6.73 -12.34
N ASN A 188 10.87 -7.37 -12.87
CA ASN A 188 12.19 -7.39 -12.26
C ASN A 188 12.40 -5.97 -11.76
N PRO A 189 12.39 -5.72 -10.42
CA PRO A 189 12.48 -4.36 -9.94
C PRO A 189 13.80 -3.95 -10.53
N GLY A 190 13.77 -2.99 -11.45
CA GLY A 190 14.99 -2.54 -12.07
C GLY A 190 15.94 -2.05 -10.98
N PRO A 191 17.02 -1.36 -11.34
CA PRO A 191 17.64 -0.51 -10.33
C PRO A 191 16.53 0.33 -9.64
N PRO A 192 16.63 0.60 -8.32
CA PRO A 192 15.52 1.15 -7.50
C PRO A 192 14.92 2.46 -8.03
N ASN A 193 15.58 3.06 -9.00
CA ASN A 193 15.20 4.26 -9.70
C ASN A 193 14.54 4.02 -11.07
N ARG A 194 14.16 2.78 -11.41
CA ARG A 194 13.42 2.39 -12.60
C ARG A 194 11.95 2.16 -12.26
N TYR A 195 11.08 2.78 -13.02
CA TYR A 195 9.62 2.75 -12.85
C TYR A 195 8.99 2.24 -14.13
N GLU A 196 8.32 1.10 -14.06
CA GLU A 196 7.68 0.46 -15.22
C GLU A 196 6.43 1.21 -15.65
N ALA A 197 6.23 1.37 -16.96
CA ALA A 197 5.15 2.13 -17.56
C ALA A 197 3.79 1.43 -17.36
N GLU A 198 3.74 0.11 -17.50
CA GLU A 198 2.54 -0.71 -17.32
C GLU A 198 1.98 -0.69 -15.89
N ALA A 199 2.80 -0.30 -14.92
CA ALA A 199 2.37 -0.09 -13.53
C ALA A 199 1.80 1.32 -13.27
N GLN A 200 1.90 2.24 -14.23
CA GLN A 200 1.53 3.65 -14.06
C GLN A 200 0.10 3.95 -14.50
N PHE A 201 -0.43 5.05 -13.97
CA PHE A 201 -1.69 5.60 -14.44
C PHE A 201 -1.60 6.01 -15.90
N HIS A 202 -2.59 5.61 -16.69
CA HIS A 202 -2.70 5.98 -18.10
C HIS A 202 -4.16 6.19 -18.51
N THR A 203 -4.38 7.02 -19.52
CA THR A 203 -5.72 7.37 -20.01
C THR A 203 -5.67 7.82 -21.48
N GLY A 204 -6.84 8.08 -22.06
CA GLY A 204 -6.98 8.53 -23.45
C GLY A 204 -6.77 7.43 -24.48
N GLY A 205 -7.12 6.18 -24.15
CA GLY A 205 -7.02 5.02 -25.04
C GLY A 205 -5.71 4.24 -24.97
N VAL A 206 -4.76 4.70 -24.15
CA VAL A 206 -3.53 3.96 -23.82
C VAL A 206 -3.89 2.63 -23.14
N SER A 207 -3.16 1.57 -23.45
CA SER A 207 -3.32 0.27 -22.77
C SER A 207 -2.00 -0.48 -22.66
N CYS A 208 -1.91 -1.36 -21.68
CA CYS A 208 -0.78 -2.29 -21.55
C CYS A 208 -0.91 -3.46 -22.54
N VAL A 209 0.14 -3.70 -23.33
CA VAL A 209 0.28 -4.83 -24.25
C VAL A 209 1.69 -5.42 -24.08
N SER A 210 1.77 -6.69 -23.69
CA SER A 210 3.04 -7.41 -23.49
C SER A 210 4.05 -6.69 -22.60
N GLY A 211 3.59 -6.07 -21.50
CA GLY A 211 4.47 -5.39 -20.53
C GLY A 211 4.93 -4.00 -20.95
N ALA A 212 4.30 -3.36 -21.94
CA ALA A 212 4.55 -1.98 -22.29
C ALA A 212 3.24 -1.23 -22.55
N LEU A 213 3.23 0.09 -22.35
CA LEU A 213 2.10 0.93 -22.73
C LEU A 213 2.17 1.30 -24.21
N GLU A 214 1.07 1.13 -24.92
CA GLU A 214 0.91 1.47 -26.34
C GLU A 214 -0.35 2.32 -26.57
N HIS A 215 -0.69 2.58 -27.85
CA HIS A 215 -1.89 3.31 -28.26
C HIS A 215 -1.95 4.80 -27.87
N PHE A 216 -0.81 5.49 -27.97
CA PHE A 216 -0.73 6.95 -27.93
C PHE A 216 -1.24 7.60 -29.25
N ASP A 217 -2.43 7.19 -29.70
CA ASP A 217 -2.92 7.40 -31.08
C ASP A 217 -3.77 8.68 -31.25
N ALA A 218 -3.96 9.46 -30.18
CA ALA A 218 -4.79 10.66 -30.14
C ALA A 218 -4.23 11.71 -29.18
N ALA A 219 -4.57 12.98 -29.44
CA ALA A 219 -4.26 14.06 -28.52
C ALA A 219 -4.90 13.81 -27.15
N GLY A 220 -4.14 13.98 -26.08
CA GLY A 220 -4.56 13.73 -24.70
C GLY A 220 -4.33 12.29 -24.21
N ALA A 221 -3.95 11.35 -25.09
CA ALA A 221 -3.48 10.02 -24.68
C ALA A 221 -2.20 10.18 -23.85
N LYS A 222 -2.16 9.61 -22.63
CA LYS A 222 -1.05 9.88 -21.71
C LYS A 222 -0.78 8.77 -20.71
N VAL A 223 0.45 8.77 -20.22
CA VAL A 223 0.91 8.07 -19.02
C VAL A 223 1.42 9.08 -18.00
N VAL A 224 1.16 8.81 -16.72
CA VAL A 224 1.66 9.60 -15.58
C VAL A 224 2.49 8.70 -14.70
N PHE A 225 3.81 8.82 -14.77
CA PHE A 225 4.74 8.10 -13.90
C PHE A 225 4.75 8.73 -12.51
N THR A 226 4.60 7.92 -11.48
CA THR A 226 4.86 8.33 -10.10
C THR A 226 6.25 7.85 -9.69
N VAL A 227 7.11 8.80 -9.31
CA VAL A 227 8.52 8.55 -9.01
C VAL A 227 8.88 9.15 -7.65
N ASN A 228 9.86 8.56 -6.96
CA ASN A 228 10.29 9.02 -5.63
C ASN A 228 11.77 9.43 -5.65
N LEU A 229 12.14 10.50 -4.94
CA LEU A 229 13.50 11.04 -4.97
C LEU A 229 14.05 11.36 -3.58
N SER A 230 15.35 11.10 -3.42
CA SER A 230 16.10 11.44 -2.21
C SER A 230 16.37 12.94 -2.05
N SER A 231 16.38 13.69 -3.16
CA SER A 231 16.72 15.12 -3.18
C SER A 231 16.06 15.84 -4.36
N ALA A 232 15.72 17.12 -4.15
CA ALA A 232 15.23 18.00 -5.21
C ALA A 232 16.37 18.45 -6.16
N GLY A 233 16.01 18.85 -7.38
CA GLY A 233 16.94 19.47 -8.33
C GLY A 233 16.61 19.16 -9.79
N GLN A 234 17.48 19.58 -10.70
CA GLN A 234 17.45 19.11 -12.08
C GLN A 234 17.99 17.69 -12.13
N LYS A 235 17.15 16.75 -12.56
CA LYS A 235 17.47 15.32 -12.60
C LYS A 235 17.42 14.79 -14.02
N SER A 236 18.36 13.92 -14.34
CA SER A 236 18.33 13.16 -15.58
C SER A 236 17.22 12.11 -15.50
N VAL A 237 16.31 12.15 -16.47
CA VAL A 237 15.18 11.22 -16.60
C VAL A 237 15.30 10.54 -17.95
N VAL A 238 15.47 9.22 -17.94
CA VAL A 238 15.68 8.40 -19.13
C VAL A 238 14.42 7.58 -19.40
N LEU A 239 13.75 7.86 -20.51
CA LEU A 239 12.61 7.08 -20.97
C LEU A 239 13.10 5.99 -21.92
N ARG A 240 12.75 4.73 -21.64
CA ARG A 240 12.87 3.59 -22.56
C ARG A 240 11.58 3.45 -23.37
N TYR A 241 11.72 3.55 -24.70
CA TYR A 241 10.59 3.54 -25.63
C TYR A 241 10.92 2.80 -26.93
N ALA A 242 9.90 2.39 -27.66
CA ALA A 242 10.01 1.96 -29.05
C ALA A 242 9.04 2.78 -29.90
N LYS A 243 9.36 2.99 -31.18
CA LYS A 243 8.44 3.64 -32.12
C LYS A 243 8.48 2.95 -33.48
N SER A 244 7.39 2.26 -33.80
CA SER A 244 7.27 1.42 -35.01
C SER A 244 6.95 2.23 -36.28
N THR A 245 6.26 3.35 -36.15
CA THR A 245 5.89 4.21 -37.28
C THR A 245 7.06 5.10 -37.71
N ALA A 246 7.16 5.40 -39.00
CA ALA A 246 8.17 6.32 -39.53
C ALA A 246 8.01 7.74 -38.96
N GLY A 247 9.10 8.52 -38.96
CA GLY A 247 9.14 9.88 -38.42
C GLY A 247 9.28 9.96 -36.90
N THR A 248 9.23 11.18 -36.38
CA THR A 248 9.46 11.50 -34.96
C THR A 248 8.14 11.79 -34.27
N GLY A 249 7.85 11.11 -33.16
CA GLY A 249 6.70 11.41 -32.32
C GLY A 249 7.00 12.53 -31.35
N SER A 250 6.06 13.42 -31.12
CA SER A 250 6.21 14.53 -30.17
C SER A 250 5.24 14.34 -29.00
N MET A 251 5.75 14.48 -27.77
CA MET A 251 4.92 14.40 -26.57
C MET A 251 5.21 15.57 -25.65
N LYS A 252 4.14 16.11 -25.05
CA LYS A 252 4.22 17.12 -23.99
C LYS A 252 4.72 16.46 -22.72
N LEU A 253 5.63 17.14 -22.02
CA LEU A 253 6.09 16.76 -20.71
C LEU A 253 5.46 17.66 -19.65
N GLN A 254 4.99 17.04 -18.57
CA GLN A 254 4.61 17.79 -17.37
C GLN A 254 5.29 17.18 -16.14
N VAL A 255 5.73 18.04 -15.23
CA VAL A 255 6.22 17.63 -13.92
C VAL A 255 5.29 18.18 -12.87
N ASN A 256 4.71 17.31 -12.05
CA ASN A 256 3.72 17.70 -11.03
C ASN A 256 2.60 18.55 -11.65
N GLY A 257 2.11 18.18 -12.84
CA GLY A 257 1.11 18.92 -13.61
C GLY A 257 1.56 20.27 -14.21
N ILE A 258 2.78 20.75 -13.96
CA ILE A 258 3.33 21.98 -14.56
C ILE A 258 4.02 21.64 -15.87
N ASP A 259 3.89 22.50 -16.88
CA ASP A 259 4.55 22.32 -18.17
C ASP A 259 6.08 22.26 -18.02
N ALA A 260 6.68 21.20 -18.56
CA ALA A 260 8.12 20.97 -18.56
C ALA A 260 8.69 20.84 -19.99
N GLY A 261 7.94 21.31 -20.99
CA GLY A 261 8.33 21.30 -22.40
C GLY A 261 7.84 20.06 -23.14
N SER A 262 8.70 19.52 -24.02
CA SER A 262 8.34 18.40 -24.88
C SER A 262 9.51 17.45 -25.09
N VAL A 263 9.21 16.19 -25.35
CA VAL A 263 10.19 15.18 -25.79
C VAL A 263 9.92 14.79 -27.25
N GLN A 264 11.00 14.54 -27.97
CA GLN A 264 10.97 14.00 -29.33
C GLN A 264 11.39 12.53 -29.30
N LEU A 265 10.60 11.68 -29.94
CA LEU A 265 10.74 10.22 -29.97
C LEU A 265 10.91 9.76 -31.44
N PRO A 266 12.13 9.76 -31.99
CA PRO A 266 12.39 9.23 -33.32
C PRO A 266 11.92 7.78 -33.51
N SER A 267 11.60 7.39 -34.75
CA SER A 267 11.35 5.98 -35.07
C SER A 267 12.55 5.12 -34.69
N THR A 268 12.29 4.00 -34.02
CA THR A 268 13.33 3.06 -33.59
C THR A 268 13.47 1.87 -34.54
N GLY A 269 12.61 1.80 -35.59
CA GLY A 269 12.65 0.75 -36.62
C GLY A 269 11.74 -0.45 -36.36
N GLY A 270 10.99 -0.48 -35.25
CA GLY A 270 10.03 -1.54 -34.96
C GLY A 270 9.42 -1.45 -33.57
N ALA A 271 8.37 -2.23 -33.31
CA ALA A 271 7.69 -2.28 -32.01
C ALA A 271 8.59 -2.85 -30.89
N GLU A 272 9.49 -3.77 -31.21
CA GLU A 272 10.43 -4.35 -30.24
C GLU A 272 11.85 -3.74 -30.31
N ALA A 273 12.05 -2.72 -31.15
CA ALA A 273 13.31 -2.03 -31.27
C ALA A 273 13.36 -0.92 -30.19
N TRP A 274 13.86 -1.24 -29.00
CA TRP A 274 13.90 -0.32 -27.88
C TRP A 274 15.04 0.69 -28.00
N ALA A 275 14.76 1.95 -27.67
CA ALA A 275 15.72 3.04 -27.55
C ALA A 275 15.50 3.81 -26.24
N GLU A 276 16.45 4.67 -25.91
CA GLU A 276 16.37 5.54 -24.74
C GLU A 276 16.48 7.01 -25.14
N THR A 277 15.77 7.87 -24.42
CA THR A 277 15.91 9.32 -24.53
C THR A 277 16.03 9.93 -23.15
N ALA A 278 16.99 10.83 -22.96
CA ALA A 278 17.25 11.49 -21.68
C ALA A 278 16.76 12.94 -21.71
N THR A 279 16.03 13.35 -20.67
CA THR A 279 15.59 14.74 -20.46
C THR A 279 16.04 15.21 -19.07
N GLN A 280 16.36 16.49 -18.92
CA GLN A 280 16.59 17.10 -17.60
C GLN A 280 15.29 17.69 -17.09
N LEU A 281 14.78 17.19 -15.97
CA LEU A 281 13.51 17.61 -15.38
C LEU A 281 13.69 18.17 -13.96
N PRO A 282 12.99 19.26 -13.60
CA PRO A 282 13.05 19.84 -12.27
C PRO A 282 12.17 19.05 -11.30
N LEU A 283 12.77 18.10 -10.57
CA LEU A 283 12.06 17.22 -9.65
C LEU A 283 12.25 17.68 -8.18
N ARG A 284 11.25 17.40 -7.34
CA ARG A 284 11.26 17.69 -5.90
C ARG A 284 11.79 16.49 -5.13
N LYS A 285 12.19 16.68 -3.86
CA LYS A 285 12.40 15.54 -2.93
C LYS A 285 11.05 14.86 -2.68
N GLY A 286 11.03 13.54 -2.53
CA GLY A 286 9.82 12.76 -2.33
C GLY A 286 9.11 12.42 -3.64
N LEU A 287 7.80 12.21 -3.57
CA LEU A 287 6.99 11.83 -4.72
C LEU A 287 6.86 12.97 -5.74
N ASN A 288 6.95 12.60 -7.01
CA ASN A 288 6.69 13.48 -8.14
C ASN A 288 5.86 12.72 -9.19
N THR A 289 5.08 13.46 -9.97
CA THR A 289 4.49 12.93 -11.21
C THR A 289 5.22 13.44 -12.43
N ILE A 290 5.50 12.55 -13.39
CA ILE A 290 6.06 12.88 -14.70
C ILE A 290 5.08 12.39 -15.76
N THR A 291 4.46 13.32 -16.47
CA THR A 291 3.46 13.02 -17.50
C THR A 291 4.08 13.09 -18.88
N TYR A 292 3.81 12.08 -19.70
CA TYR A 292 4.01 12.11 -21.15
C TYR A 292 2.63 12.11 -21.81
N GLU A 293 2.25 13.22 -22.45
CA GLU A 293 0.95 13.39 -23.10
C GLU A 293 1.13 13.59 -24.61
N ALA A 294 0.48 12.77 -25.42
CA ALA A 294 0.46 12.93 -26.87
C ALA A 294 -0.26 14.23 -27.24
N VAL A 295 0.36 15.06 -28.06
CA VAL A 295 -0.22 16.34 -28.52
C VAL A 295 -1.09 16.18 -29.77
N ASP A 296 -0.81 15.14 -30.56
CA ASP A 296 -1.50 14.77 -31.79
C ASP A 296 -1.19 13.31 -32.15
N ARG A 297 -1.52 12.88 -33.37
CA ARG A 297 -1.27 11.51 -33.84
C ARG A 297 0.19 11.21 -34.20
N SER A 298 1.13 12.15 -34.06
CA SER A 298 2.55 11.88 -34.34
C SER A 298 3.15 10.85 -33.38
N ALA A 299 2.58 10.71 -32.18
CA ALA A 299 2.94 9.71 -31.18
C ALA A 299 2.37 8.30 -31.50
N ALA A 300 1.58 8.13 -32.55
CA ALA A 300 1.04 6.82 -32.92
C ALA A 300 2.16 5.79 -33.16
N GLY A 301 1.99 4.59 -32.61
CA GLY A 301 3.00 3.52 -32.65
C GLY A 301 4.19 3.70 -31.71
N VAL A 302 4.16 4.71 -30.81
CA VAL A 302 5.04 4.75 -29.64
C VAL A 302 4.61 3.68 -28.64
N ARG A 303 5.60 2.96 -28.10
CA ARG A 303 5.49 2.07 -26.95
C ARG A 303 6.39 2.59 -25.84
N MET A 304 5.90 2.63 -24.61
CA MET A 304 6.67 3.02 -23.44
C MET A 304 6.81 1.85 -22.50
N ASP A 305 8.04 1.59 -22.07
CA ASP A 305 8.35 0.46 -21.20
C ASP A 305 8.72 0.93 -19.80
N ALA A 306 9.67 1.84 -19.65
CA ALA A 306 10.04 2.31 -18.31
C ALA A 306 10.67 3.69 -18.30
N LEU A 307 10.69 4.28 -17.11
CA LEU A 307 11.39 5.52 -16.79
C LEU A 307 12.49 5.24 -15.77
N THR A 308 13.73 5.68 -16.03
CA THR A 308 14.83 5.64 -15.06
C THR A 308 15.18 7.06 -14.63
N VAL A 309 15.22 7.33 -13.32
CA VAL A 309 15.43 8.66 -12.76
C VAL A 309 16.76 8.73 -12.00
N ALA A 310 17.60 9.73 -12.26
CA ALA A 310 18.81 9.94 -11.44
C ALA A 310 18.44 10.24 -9.99
N ASP A 311 19.09 9.54 -9.04
CA ASP A 311 18.80 9.59 -7.60
C ASP A 311 17.37 9.16 -7.20
N GLY A 312 16.69 8.41 -8.08
CA GLY A 312 15.40 7.81 -7.80
C GLY A 312 15.47 6.76 -6.69
N LEU A 313 14.39 6.66 -5.94
CA LEU A 313 14.19 5.73 -4.83
C LEU A 313 13.06 4.75 -5.18
N PRO A 314 13.09 3.52 -4.62
CA PRO A 314 11.98 2.60 -4.83
C PRO A 314 10.72 3.19 -4.19
N LEU A 315 9.57 2.87 -4.78
CA LEU A 315 8.28 3.05 -4.12
C LEU A 315 8.11 1.95 -3.06
N ALA A 316 7.21 2.17 -2.11
CA ALA A 316 6.80 1.11 -1.21
C ALA A 316 6.23 -0.07 -2.02
N GLU A 317 6.60 -1.30 -1.65
CA GLU A 317 6.08 -2.51 -2.30
C GLU A 317 4.57 -2.67 -2.07
N ARG A 318 4.09 -2.27 -0.88
CA ARG A 318 2.68 -2.15 -0.52
C ARG A 318 2.47 -0.94 0.38
N GLY A 319 1.27 -0.36 0.33
CA GLY A 319 0.95 0.85 1.07
C GLY A 319 1.51 2.11 0.42
N ALA A 320 1.24 3.26 1.04
CA ALA A 320 1.70 4.55 0.56
C ALA A 320 3.20 4.74 0.77
N THR A 321 3.87 5.29 -0.24
CA THR A 321 5.23 5.84 -0.11
C THR A 321 5.08 7.18 0.59
N VAL A 322 5.51 7.28 1.85
CA VAL A 322 5.34 8.49 2.66
C VAL A 322 6.67 9.25 2.83
N PRO A 323 6.65 10.59 2.91
CA PRO A 323 7.88 11.40 3.07
C PRO A 323 8.31 11.56 4.53
N TYR A 324 7.64 10.89 5.46
CA TYR A 324 7.82 11.02 6.90
C TYR A 324 8.20 9.69 7.56
N GLN A 325 8.77 9.81 8.74
CA GLN A 325 9.14 8.69 9.60
C GLN A 325 8.08 8.56 10.67
N GLU A 326 7.38 7.42 10.70
CA GLU A 326 6.40 7.12 11.75
C GLU A 326 7.09 6.41 12.92
N LEU A 327 6.86 6.90 14.14
CA LEU A 327 7.47 6.37 15.36
C LEU A 327 6.38 6.12 16.40
N GLU A 328 6.07 4.84 16.63
CA GLU A 328 5.08 4.37 17.62
C GLU A 328 5.57 4.66 19.05
N ALA A 329 4.69 5.15 19.92
CA ALA A 329 5.05 5.58 21.27
C ALA A 329 5.47 4.44 22.18
N GLU A 330 4.84 3.27 22.06
CA GLU A 330 5.16 2.07 22.83
C GLU A 330 6.55 1.50 22.52
N THR A 331 7.15 1.89 21.40
CA THR A 331 8.54 1.55 21.05
C THR A 331 9.56 2.58 21.57
N GLY A 332 9.07 3.75 22.00
CA GLY A 332 9.89 4.81 22.57
C GLY A 332 10.37 4.51 24.00
N THR A 333 11.43 5.20 24.42
CA THR A 333 11.87 5.18 25.82
C THR A 333 10.94 6.07 26.63
N THR A 334 10.33 5.53 27.69
CA THR A 334 9.36 6.23 28.52
C THR A 334 9.58 5.97 30.00
N ASN A 335 9.25 6.95 30.85
CA ASN A 335 9.10 6.78 32.30
C ASN A 335 7.62 6.76 32.73
N ALA A 336 6.70 6.80 31.77
CA ALA A 336 5.26 6.77 31.96
C ALA A 336 4.70 5.35 31.74
N VAL A 337 3.38 5.22 31.62
CA VAL A 337 2.72 3.92 31.48
C VAL A 337 2.46 3.62 30.00
N THR A 338 3.03 2.53 29.48
CA THR A 338 2.58 1.95 28.22
C THR A 338 1.27 1.20 28.44
N ILE A 339 0.25 1.48 27.64
CA ILE A 339 -1.06 0.82 27.66
C ILE A 339 -1.22 -0.09 26.44
N GLY A 340 -2.14 -1.05 26.52
CA GLY A 340 -2.37 -2.06 25.49
C GLY A 340 -1.32 -3.20 25.46
N PRO A 341 -1.40 -4.10 24.46
CA PRO A 341 -2.36 -4.10 23.36
C PRO A 341 -3.78 -4.49 23.81
N SER A 342 -4.82 -3.84 23.28
CA SER A 342 -6.21 -4.26 23.48
C SER A 342 -7.10 -3.93 22.28
N ARG A 343 -8.05 -4.83 21.97
CA ARG A 343 -9.05 -4.68 20.90
C ARG A 343 -10.46 -4.46 21.46
N THR A 344 -10.58 -4.19 22.75
CA THR A 344 -11.89 -3.98 23.39
C THR A 344 -12.51 -2.71 22.84
N TYR A 345 -13.63 -2.85 22.12
CA TYR A 345 -14.37 -1.70 21.60
C TYR A 345 -14.71 -0.70 22.72
N LEU A 346 -14.70 0.60 22.39
CA LEU A 346 -14.87 1.72 23.31
C LEU A 346 -13.72 1.89 24.33
N THR A 347 -12.50 1.43 24.00
CA THR A 347 -11.30 1.79 24.75
C THR A 347 -10.29 2.49 23.87
N VAL A 348 -9.49 3.37 24.48
CA VAL A 348 -8.46 4.14 23.76
C VAL A 348 -7.41 3.23 23.12
N GLU A 349 -7.07 2.11 23.75
CA GLU A 349 -6.16 1.11 23.20
C GLU A 349 -6.67 0.53 21.88
N ALA A 350 -7.97 0.27 21.77
CA ALA A 350 -8.55 -0.26 20.53
C ALA A 350 -8.43 0.72 19.36
N GLU A 351 -8.36 2.02 19.62
CA GLU A 351 -8.18 3.05 18.59
C GLU A 351 -6.73 3.55 18.47
N SER A 352 -5.79 2.93 19.18
CA SER A 352 -4.36 3.23 19.08
C SER A 352 -3.75 2.44 17.91
N SER A 353 -2.78 3.02 17.21
CA SER A 353 -1.95 2.27 16.26
C SER A 353 -1.24 1.15 17.00
N GLY A 354 -1.13 -0.03 16.37
CA GLY A 354 -0.56 -1.20 17.07
C GLY A 354 -1.38 -1.68 18.27
N ARG A 355 -2.52 -1.03 18.56
CA ARG A 355 -3.36 -1.19 19.75
C ARG A 355 -2.71 -0.78 21.06
N GLN A 356 -1.62 0.00 21.00
CA GLN A 356 -0.80 0.38 22.13
C GLN A 356 -0.49 1.87 22.10
N ALA A 357 -0.20 2.45 23.26
CA ALA A 357 0.16 3.86 23.38
C ALA A 357 0.92 4.12 24.69
N VAL A 358 1.40 5.33 24.90
CA VAL A 358 2.03 5.76 26.16
C VAL A 358 1.21 6.87 26.83
N LYS A 359 0.81 6.66 28.09
CA LYS A 359 -0.03 7.58 28.86
C LYS A 359 0.76 8.40 29.88
N LEU A 360 0.85 9.70 29.65
CA LEU A 360 1.51 10.70 30.48
C LEU A 360 0.50 11.31 31.47
N THR A 361 0.63 11.03 32.77
CA THR A 361 -0.34 11.47 33.80
C THR A 361 0.23 12.43 34.83
N SER A 362 1.55 12.46 35.01
CA SER A 362 2.21 13.33 35.99
C SER A 362 3.21 14.26 35.31
N THR A 363 3.46 15.41 35.92
CA THR A 363 4.55 16.30 35.49
C THR A 363 5.88 15.55 35.47
N GLY A 364 6.62 15.67 34.36
CA GLY A 364 7.86 14.94 34.10
C GLY A 364 7.67 13.57 33.44
N HIS A 365 6.44 13.10 33.22
CA HIS A 365 6.18 11.94 32.36
C HIS A 365 6.51 12.30 30.90
N TYR A 366 7.22 11.42 30.22
CA TYR A 366 7.59 11.60 28.82
C TYR A 366 7.61 10.29 28.03
N VAL A 367 7.58 10.43 26.70
CA VAL A 367 8.01 9.42 25.74
C VAL A 367 9.06 10.04 24.81
N GLU A 368 10.13 9.29 24.52
CA GLU A 368 11.30 9.76 23.77
C GLU A 368 11.74 8.74 22.71
N TRP A 369 12.04 9.24 21.52
CA TRP A 369 12.54 8.47 20.38
C TRP A 369 13.89 9.01 19.91
N THR A 370 14.58 8.25 19.06
CA THR A 370 15.71 8.73 18.27
C THR A 370 15.22 8.97 16.85
N ALA A 371 15.42 10.15 16.28
CA ALA A 371 15.03 10.47 14.92
C ALA A 371 15.89 9.70 13.89
N PRO A 372 15.33 8.79 13.07
CA PRO A 372 16.11 8.04 12.07
C PRO A 372 16.81 8.92 11.01
N GLU A 373 16.11 9.95 10.56
CA GLU A 373 16.52 10.94 9.56
C GLU A 373 16.24 12.36 10.07
N ALA A 374 16.84 13.35 9.41
CA ALA A 374 16.59 14.74 9.74
C ALA A 374 15.14 15.14 9.44
N ALA A 375 14.57 16.01 10.28
CA ALA A 375 13.22 16.54 10.14
C ALA A 375 13.17 18.03 10.51
N ASN A 376 12.10 18.71 10.12
CA ASN A 376 11.74 20.08 10.54
C ASN A 376 10.23 20.24 10.74
N ALA A 377 9.50 19.13 10.77
CA ALA A 377 8.09 19.11 11.09
C ALA A 377 7.75 17.87 11.92
N LEU A 378 6.69 17.99 12.70
CA LEU A 378 6.19 17.00 13.64
C LEU A 378 4.67 16.90 13.48
N VAL A 379 4.15 15.69 13.35
CA VAL A 379 2.74 15.38 13.65
C VAL A 379 2.72 14.57 14.94
N VAL A 380 1.80 14.88 15.83
CA VAL A 380 1.53 14.08 17.04
C VAL A 380 0.12 13.52 16.92
N ARG A 381 -0.03 12.20 17.03
CA ARG A 381 -1.35 11.57 17.24
C ARG A 381 -1.53 11.33 18.73
N TYR A 382 -2.57 11.92 19.31
CA TYR A 382 -2.78 11.91 20.76
C TYR A 382 -4.26 11.89 21.13
N SER A 383 -4.52 11.45 22.35
CA SER A 383 -5.80 11.56 23.04
C SER A 383 -5.59 12.26 24.38
N MET A 384 -6.55 13.08 24.80
CA MET A 384 -6.55 13.82 26.05
C MET A 384 -8.01 14.05 26.49
N PRO A 385 -8.28 14.40 27.76
CA PRO A 385 -9.64 14.58 28.25
C PRO A 385 -10.46 15.54 27.39
N ASP A 386 -11.72 15.19 27.16
CA ASP A 386 -12.72 16.12 26.64
C ASP A 386 -13.23 17.09 27.74
N ALA A 387 -13.87 18.17 27.32
CA ALA A 387 -14.61 19.05 28.22
C ALA A 387 -15.84 18.33 28.80
N PRO A 388 -16.28 18.64 30.03
CA PRO A 388 -17.43 17.98 30.66
C PRO A 388 -18.77 18.07 29.91
N GLN A 389 -18.88 18.97 28.93
CA GLN A 389 -20.10 19.21 28.13
C GLN A 389 -19.88 19.00 26.62
N GLY A 390 -18.76 18.38 26.21
CA GLY A 390 -18.36 18.30 24.81
C GLY A 390 -17.64 19.55 24.32
N GLY A 391 -17.18 19.51 23.07
CA GLY A 391 -16.58 20.64 22.36
C GLY A 391 -15.08 20.85 22.59
N GLY A 392 -14.45 19.97 23.38
CA GLY A 392 -13.02 19.94 23.61
C GLY A 392 -12.45 20.96 24.58
N ILE A 393 -11.17 20.76 24.91
CA ILE A 393 -10.33 21.71 25.65
C ILE A 393 -9.04 21.97 24.87
N ASP A 394 -8.52 23.19 24.96
CA ASP A 394 -7.21 23.58 24.43
C ASP A 394 -6.18 23.66 25.56
N VAL A 395 -5.06 22.97 25.40
CA VAL A 395 -3.95 22.90 26.36
C VAL A 395 -2.63 22.79 25.62
N THR A 396 -1.53 22.54 26.35
CA THR A 396 -0.21 22.41 25.75
C THR A 396 0.48 21.10 26.06
N LEU A 397 1.46 20.71 25.24
CA LEU A 397 2.39 19.60 25.47
C LEU A 397 3.82 20.03 25.09
N SER A 398 4.83 19.67 25.89
CA SER A 398 6.19 20.17 25.66
C SER A 398 7.04 19.26 24.77
N LEU A 399 7.65 19.84 23.75
CA LEU A 399 8.62 19.19 22.85
C LEU A 399 10.06 19.49 23.28
N TYR A 400 10.85 18.45 23.40
CA TYR A 400 12.28 18.51 23.67
C TYR A 400 13.06 17.83 22.53
N VAL A 401 14.23 18.39 22.20
CA VAL A 401 15.19 17.77 21.28
C VAL A 401 16.57 17.75 21.94
N ASN A 402 17.20 16.57 22.00
CA ASN A 402 18.47 16.37 22.72
C ASN A 402 18.44 16.87 24.18
N GLY A 403 17.31 16.65 24.86
CA GLY A 403 17.10 17.05 26.25
C GLY A 403 16.87 18.56 26.48
N VAL A 404 16.85 19.38 25.42
CA VAL A 404 16.58 20.81 25.50
C VAL A 404 15.13 21.09 25.08
N LYS A 405 14.37 21.84 25.88
CA LYS A 405 13.02 22.26 25.52
C LYS A 405 13.08 23.12 24.26
N ARG A 406 12.37 22.72 23.22
CA ARG A 406 12.34 23.42 21.93
C ARG A 406 11.09 24.26 21.77
N GLN A 407 9.94 23.66 22.08
CA GLN A 407 8.65 24.27 21.81
C GLN A 407 7.61 23.77 22.80
N THR A 408 6.65 24.63 23.12
CA THR A 408 5.38 24.24 23.73
C THR A 408 4.37 24.10 22.59
N LEU A 409 3.80 22.91 22.43
CA LEU A 409 2.88 22.54 21.35
C LEU A 409 1.45 22.77 21.83
N ASP A 410 0.66 23.54 21.09
CA ASP A 410 -0.78 23.68 21.36
C ASP A 410 -1.50 22.43 20.87
N VAL A 411 -2.20 21.73 21.78
CA VAL A 411 -2.96 20.51 21.52
C VAL A 411 -4.40 20.70 22.00
N SER A 412 -5.34 20.05 21.33
CA SER A 412 -6.77 20.20 21.56
C SER A 412 -7.48 18.86 21.51
N SER A 413 -8.53 18.68 22.30
CA SER A 413 -9.46 17.56 22.13
C SER A 413 -10.67 17.91 21.27
N ARG A 414 -10.70 19.11 20.65
CA ARG A 414 -11.86 19.64 19.92
C ARG A 414 -12.38 18.72 18.82
N TYR A 415 -11.51 18.03 18.09
CA TYR A 415 -11.89 17.15 16.98
C TYR A 415 -11.72 15.67 17.32
N ALA A 416 -11.57 15.36 18.61
CA ALA A 416 -11.66 14.02 19.15
C ALA A 416 -12.98 13.88 19.91
N TRP A 417 -13.28 12.64 20.31
CA TRP A 417 -14.43 12.23 21.11
C TRP A 417 -15.76 12.32 20.36
N THR A 418 -16.42 11.17 20.25
CA THR A 418 -17.84 11.07 19.94
C THR A 418 -18.53 10.16 20.95
N TYR A 419 -19.83 10.40 21.12
CA TYR A 419 -20.65 9.80 22.18
C TYR A 419 -21.96 9.24 21.64
N GLY A 420 -22.57 8.37 22.46
CA GLY A 420 -23.88 7.81 22.21
C GLY A 420 -23.94 6.76 21.10
N SER A 421 -25.15 6.52 20.61
CA SER A 421 -25.44 5.61 19.49
C SER A 421 -25.39 6.35 18.16
N TYR A 422 -25.21 5.62 17.06
CA TYR A 422 -25.27 6.20 15.71
C TYR A 422 -26.66 6.82 15.41
N PRO A 423 -26.75 8.03 14.81
CA PRO A 423 -25.64 8.91 14.47
C PRO A 423 -25.01 9.53 15.73
N TYR A 424 -23.68 9.42 15.85
CA TYR A 424 -22.94 9.87 17.02
C TYR A 424 -22.96 11.38 17.17
N ASN A 425 -22.72 11.87 18.39
CA ASN A 425 -22.74 13.29 18.72
C ASN A 425 -21.57 13.68 19.65
N ASP A 426 -21.49 14.96 19.99
CA ASP A 426 -20.48 15.56 20.89
C ASP A 426 -21.06 15.84 22.30
N ASN A 427 -21.86 14.92 22.85
CA ASN A 427 -22.47 15.06 24.17
C ASN A 427 -22.00 13.94 25.14
N PRO A 428 -21.03 14.23 26.03
CA PRO A 428 -20.50 13.26 26.98
C PRO A 428 -21.53 12.58 27.89
N ALA A 429 -22.66 13.25 28.15
CA ALA A 429 -23.72 12.70 29.00
C ALA A 429 -24.39 11.44 28.39
N ASP A 430 -24.25 11.22 27.08
CA ASP A 430 -24.80 10.07 26.39
C ASP A 430 -23.94 8.80 26.59
N GLY A 431 -22.72 8.94 27.13
CA GLY A 431 -21.80 7.84 27.37
C GLY A 431 -21.25 7.21 26.09
N GLY A 432 -20.65 6.02 26.19
CA GLY A 432 -20.17 5.28 25.00
C GLY A 432 -19.10 6.00 24.20
N ALA A 433 -18.16 6.68 24.87
CA ALA A 433 -17.09 7.43 24.24
C ALA A 433 -16.27 6.57 23.26
N HIS A 434 -15.92 7.15 22.12
CA HIS A 434 -15.05 6.59 21.06
C HIS A 434 -14.51 7.73 20.18
N HIS A 435 -13.76 7.41 19.11
CA HIS A 435 -13.04 8.39 18.29
C HIS A 435 -12.08 9.24 19.14
N PHE A 436 -11.30 8.59 20.00
CA PHE A 436 -10.55 9.20 21.11
C PHE A 436 -9.37 10.08 20.67
N TYR A 437 -8.88 9.89 19.46
CA TYR A 437 -7.64 10.48 18.97
C TYR A 437 -7.90 11.62 17.98
N ASP A 438 -7.02 12.61 18.02
CA ASP A 438 -6.84 13.60 16.97
C ASP A 438 -5.34 13.66 16.57
N GLU A 439 -5.04 14.35 15.48
CA GLU A 439 -3.68 14.69 15.08
C GLU A 439 -3.44 16.20 15.15
N SER A 440 -2.24 16.62 15.52
CA SER A 440 -1.82 18.02 15.40
C SER A 440 -0.43 18.11 14.82
N ARG A 441 -0.23 19.12 13.96
CA ARG A 441 0.98 19.25 13.14
C ARG A 441 1.69 20.57 13.38
N TYR A 442 3.01 20.54 13.37
CA TYR A 442 3.86 21.69 13.70
C TYR A 442 5.07 21.75 12.76
N LEU A 443 5.39 22.94 12.25
CA LEU A 443 6.73 23.24 11.77
C LEU A 443 7.61 23.56 12.99
N VAL A 444 8.79 22.95 13.05
CA VAL A 444 9.70 23.05 14.19
C VAL A 444 11.11 23.38 13.71
N ASP A 445 11.96 23.88 14.61
CA ASP A 445 13.38 24.02 14.32
C ASP A 445 13.98 22.67 13.86
N PRO A 446 15.00 22.67 12.99
CA PRO A 446 15.61 21.44 12.49
C PRO A 446 15.97 20.44 13.60
N ILE A 447 15.55 19.20 13.37
CA ILE A 447 15.86 17.99 14.14
C ILE A 447 16.90 17.21 13.32
N PRO A 448 18.17 17.13 13.75
CA PRO A 448 19.17 16.31 13.07
C PRO A 448 18.84 14.82 13.14
N ALA A 449 19.27 14.05 12.14
CA ALA A 449 19.28 12.59 12.23
C ALA A 449 20.08 12.13 13.46
N GLY A 450 19.56 11.16 14.20
CA GLY A 450 20.12 10.66 15.46
C GLY A 450 19.82 11.52 16.69
N ALA A 451 19.13 12.65 16.56
CA ALA A 451 18.73 13.45 17.72
C ALA A 451 17.63 12.73 18.53
N THR A 452 17.62 12.91 19.85
CA THR A 452 16.47 12.48 20.65
C THR A 452 15.33 13.46 20.48
N VAL A 453 14.12 12.96 20.33
CA VAL A 453 12.88 13.74 20.23
C VAL A 453 11.96 13.26 21.35
N ARG A 454 11.49 14.16 22.21
CA ARG A 454 10.72 13.81 23.39
C ARG A 454 9.48 14.68 23.52
N LEU A 455 8.35 14.04 23.75
CA LEU A 455 7.13 14.68 24.21
C LEU A 455 7.00 14.48 25.72
N GLN A 456 6.82 15.56 26.47
CA GLN A 456 6.81 15.56 27.92
C GLN A 456 5.67 16.43 28.46
N LYS A 457 4.99 15.92 29.50
CA LYS A 457 4.05 16.71 30.30
C LYS A 457 4.84 17.55 31.31
N ASP A 458 5.04 18.84 31.04
CA ASP A 458 5.64 19.78 31.97
C ASP A 458 4.62 20.33 32.99
N ALA A 459 5.07 21.16 33.93
CA ALA A 459 4.20 21.80 34.93
C ALA A 459 3.17 22.78 34.31
N ALA A 460 3.50 23.34 33.15
CA ALA A 460 2.62 24.23 32.39
C ALA A 460 1.66 23.47 31.43
N ASP A 461 1.84 22.17 31.28
CA ASP A 461 1.00 21.34 30.42
C ASP A 461 -0.18 20.80 31.24
N HIS A 462 -1.34 21.42 31.06
CA HIS A 462 -2.45 21.38 32.03
C HIS A 462 -3.51 20.29 31.83
N ALA A 463 -3.45 19.45 30.79
CA ALA A 463 -4.40 18.33 30.67
C ALA A 463 -4.23 17.33 31.82
N ASP A 464 -5.30 16.67 32.27
CA ASP A 464 -5.17 15.63 33.31
C ASP A 464 -4.25 14.48 32.86
N TYR A 465 -4.30 14.13 31.57
CA TYR A 465 -3.38 13.19 30.95
C TYR A 465 -3.21 13.47 29.45
N TYR A 466 -2.17 12.88 28.88
CA TYR A 466 -1.97 12.76 27.44
C TYR A 466 -1.69 11.29 27.13
N THR A 467 -2.47 10.68 26.24
CA THR A 467 -2.16 9.38 25.65
C THR A 467 -1.52 9.65 24.30
N ILE A 468 -0.23 9.36 24.17
CA ILE A 468 0.54 9.53 22.94
C ILE A 468 0.57 8.21 22.20
N ASP A 469 0.07 8.21 20.97
CA ASP A 469 0.01 7.02 20.12
C ASP A 469 1.28 6.93 19.26
N LEU A 470 1.52 7.94 18.43
CA LEU A 470 2.67 8.00 17.54
C LEU A 470 3.07 9.44 17.23
N ILE A 471 4.26 9.59 16.65
CA ILE A 471 4.69 10.81 15.99
C ILE A 471 5.11 10.55 14.55
N ASN A 472 4.88 11.53 13.68
CA ASN A 472 5.51 11.58 12.36
C ASN A 472 6.56 12.69 12.30
N LEU A 473 7.78 12.35 11.91
CA LEU A 473 8.87 13.29 11.67
C LEU A 473 9.12 13.44 10.17
N GLU A 474 9.02 14.67 9.67
CA GLU A 474 9.11 14.96 8.23
C GLU A 474 10.11 16.09 7.95
N MET A 475 10.85 15.96 6.84
CA MET A 475 11.62 17.07 6.27
C MET A 475 10.79 17.78 5.21
N VAL A 476 10.09 18.82 5.63
CA VAL A 476 9.24 19.68 4.81
C VAL A 476 10.10 20.66 4.01
N ALA A 477 9.85 20.70 2.70
CA ALA A 477 10.50 21.66 1.81
C ALA A 477 10.05 23.10 2.11
N PRO A 478 10.85 24.13 1.75
CA PRO A 478 10.38 25.51 1.74
C PRO A 478 9.11 25.68 0.92
N ALA A 479 8.29 26.69 1.27
CA ALA A 479 7.08 27.01 0.53
C ALA A 479 7.38 27.19 -0.97
N TYR A 480 6.58 26.54 -1.82
CA TYR A 480 6.72 26.66 -3.26
C TYR A 480 6.39 28.07 -3.74
N THR A 481 6.96 28.46 -4.87
CA THR A 481 6.72 29.77 -5.50
C THR A 481 5.63 29.67 -6.56
N LYS A 482 4.92 30.78 -6.78
CA LYS A 482 3.91 30.90 -7.83
C LYS A 482 4.52 30.55 -9.21
N PRO A 483 3.96 29.58 -9.95
CA PRO A 483 4.40 29.31 -11.32
C PRO A 483 4.10 30.47 -12.27
N ASP A 484 4.85 30.53 -13.37
CA ASP A 484 4.52 31.43 -14.48
C ASP A 484 3.13 31.12 -15.04
N HIS A 485 2.44 32.14 -15.55
CA HIS A 485 1.05 32.04 -16.04
C HIS A 485 -0.02 31.70 -14.97
N PHE A 486 0.29 31.87 -13.67
CA PHE A 486 -0.70 31.77 -12.60
C PHE A 486 -1.05 33.16 -12.03
N VAL A 487 -2.34 33.37 -11.74
CA VAL A 487 -2.84 34.53 -10.98
C VAL A 487 -2.97 34.16 -9.50
N SER A 488 -2.72 35.09 -8.57
CA SER A 488 -2.83 34.78 -7.14
C SER A 488 -4.19 35.20 -6.59
N ILE A 489 -4.76 34.42 -5.67
CA ILE A 489 -6.02 34.80 -4.99
C ILE A 489 -5.92 36.15 -4.24
N THR A 490 -4.72 36.56 -3.83
CA THR A 490 -4.50 37.87 -3.18
C THR A 490 -4.68 39.04 -4.15
N ASP A 491 -4.47 38.81 -5.45
CA ASP A 491 -4.76 39.81 -6.50
C ASP A 491 -6.28 40.08 -6.62
N PHE A 492 -7.10 39.20 -6.03
CA PHE A 492 -8.57 39.28 -5.99
C PHE A 492 -9.12 39.58 -4.58
N GLY A 493 -8.25 39.95 -3.63
CA GLY A 493 -8.63 40.43 -2.30
C GLY A 493 -8.58 39.40 -1.17
N ALA A 494 -8.11 38.17 -1.43
CA ALA A 494 -7.88 37.20 -0.36
C ALA A 494 -6.71 37.63 0.54
N THR A 495 -6.83 37.45 1.85
CA THR A 495 -5.81 37.84 2.83
C THR A 495 -5.53 36.70 3.79
N ALA A 496 -4.29 36.22 3.80
CA ALA A 496 -3.90 35.12 4.67
C ALA A 496 -3.99 35.50 6.15
N ASN A 497 -4.42 34.54 6.97
CA ASN A 497 -4.36 34.55 8.44
C ASN A 497 -5.12 35.71 9.12
N ASP A 498 -6.11 36.30 8.46
CA ASP A 498 -6.90 37.40 9.05
C ASP A 498 -8.27 36.95 9.60
N HIS A 499 -8.59 35.66 9.44
CA HIS A 499 -9.84 35.03 9.85
C HIS A 499 -11.09 35.62 9.15
N THR A 500 -10.93 36.36 8.07
CA THR A 500 -12.04 36.85 7.23
C THR A 500 -12.33 35.89 6.08
N ASP A 501 -13.53 35.96 5.51
CA ASP A 501 -13.95 35.02 4.45
C ASP A 501 -13.31 35.34 3.10
N ASP A 502 -12.50 34.42 2.58
CA ASP A 502 -11.81 34.52 1.30
C ASP A 502 -12.57 33.85 0.14
N THR A 503 -13.72 33.21 0.40
CA THR A 503 -14.46 32.43 -0.61
C THR A 503 -14.76 33.25 -1.87
N ALA A 504 -15.11 34.53 -1.73
CA ALA A 504 -15.39 35.41 -2.88
C ALA A 504 -14.15 35.69 -3.73
N ALA A 505 -13.00 35.93 -3.12
CA ALA A 505 -11.74 36.18 -3.81
C ALA A 505 -11.24 34.92 -4.53
N ILE A 506 -11.33 33.75 -3.88
CA ILE A 506 -11.01 32.45 -4.48
C ILE A 506 -11.87 32.21 -5.72
N ARG A 507 -13.19 32.43 -5.61
CA ARG A 507 -14.12 32.28 -6.74
C ARG A 507 -13.77 33.23 -7.90
N ALA A 508 -13.45 34.49 -7.61
CA ALA A 508 -13.08 35.48 -8.62
C ALA A 508 -11.78 35.10 -9.35
N ALA A 509 -10.78 34.60 -8.62
CA ALA A 509 -9.52 34.13 -9.20
C ALA A 509 -9.74 32.92 -10.13
N ILE A 510 -10.59 31.96 -9.72
CA ILE A 510 -10.95 30.80 -10.54
C ILE A 510 -11.67 31.23 -11.82
N GLN A 511 -12.68 32.11 -11.72
CA GLN A 511 -13.39 32.62 -12.90
C GLN A 511 -12.46 33.35 -13.86
N HIS A 512 -11.49 34.12 -13.35
CA HIS A 512 -10.48 34.76 -14.19
C HIS A 512 -9.59 33.73 -14.88
N ALA A 513 -9.15 32.71 -14.16
CA ALA A 513 -8.31 31.65 -14.70
C ALA A 513 -9.02 30.83 -15.79
N GLU A 514 -10.29 30.47 -15.58
CA GLU A 514 -11.12 29.81 -16.58
C GLU A 514 -11.29 30.66 -17.85
N ALA A 515 -11.37 31.99 -17.72
CA ALA A 515 -11.55 32.90 -18.85
C ALA A 515 -10.25 33.17 -19.65
N THR A 516 -9.08 33.12 -19.00
CA THR A 516 -7.80 33.47 -19.62
C THR A 516 -6.91 32.27 -19.93
N GLY A 517 -7.24 31.09 -19.40
CA GLY A 517 -6.40 29.89 -19.46
C GLY A 517 -5.20 29.93 -18.51
N SER A 518 -5.15 30.88 -17.56
CA SER A 518 -4.14 30.91 -16.49
C SER A 518 -4.40 29.85 -15.43
N GLY A 519 -3.40 29.56 -14.59
CA GLY A 519 -3.61 28.83 -13.33
C GLY A 519 -4.01 29.76 -12.18
N VAL A 520 -4.46 29.17 -11.06
CA VAL A 520 -4.76 29.84 -9.79
C VAL A 520 -3.72 29.44 -8.75
N TRP A 521 -3.08 30.44 -8.16
CA TRP A 521 -2.10 30.28 -7.09
C TRP A 521 -2.66 30.72 -5.74
N ILE A 522 -2.56 29.81 -4.77
CA ILE A 522 -2.90 30.06 -3.38
C ILE A 522 -1.58 30.14 -2.60
N PRO A 523 -1.16 31.33 -2.12
CA PRO A 523 0.13 31.47 -1.46
C PRO A 523 0.16 30.77 -0.10
N ALA A 524 1.31 30.78 0.57
CA ALA A 524 1.42 30.29 1.94
C ALA A 524 0.54 31.13 2.89
N GLY A 525 -0.08 30.47 3.86
CA GLY A 525 -1.03 31.03 4.81
C GLY A 525 -2.33 30.24 4.90
N THR A 526 -3.14 30.59 5.88
CA THR A 526 -4.48 30.06 6.09
C THR A 526 -5.51 31.03 5.53
N PHE A 527 -6.39 30.54 4.65
CA PHE A 527 -7.47 31.31 4.03
C PHE A 527 -8.80 30.69 4.42
N ARG A 528 -9.74 31.50 4.89
CA ARG A 528 -11.02 30.98 5.39
C ARG A 528 -12.03 30.85 4.25
N MET A 529 -12.78 29.75 4.27
CA MET A 529 -13.86 29.48 3.33
C MET A 529 -15.16 29.23 4.09
N ASN A 530 -16.18 30.05 3.82
CA ASN A 530 -17.51 29.87 4.40
C ASN A 530 -18.47 29.10 3.48
N ASP A 531 -18.02 28.75 2.27
CA ASP A 531 -18.77 27.92 1.31
C ASP A 531 -17.80 27.20 0.36
N ARG A 532 -18.26 26.12 -0.27
CA ARG A 532 -17.51 25.41 -1.32
C ARG A 532 -17.47 26.22 -2.62
N VAL A 533 -16.43 26.00 -3.41
CA VAL A 533 -16.27 26.68 -4.72
C VAL A 533 -16.30 25.67 -5.85
N ASN A 534 -17.11 25.94 -6.87
CA ASN A 534 -17.18 25.10 -8.07
C ASN A 534 -15.91 25.27 -8.91
N VAL A 535 -15.44 24.18 -9.52
CA VAL A 535 -14.25 24.18 -10.37
C VAL A 535 -14.49 23.41 -11.68
N SER A 536 -13.99 23.96 -12.79
CA SER A 536 -13.95 23.29 -14.09
C SER A 536 -12.81 23.83 -14.96
N ASN A 537 -12.09 22.98 -15.69
CA ASN A 537 -11.05 23.43 -16.65
C ASN A 537 -10.00 24.40 -16.05
N VAL A 538 -9.62 24.18 -14.79
CA VAL A 538 -8.76 25.08 -14.02
C VAL A 538 -7.62 24.31 -13.35
N HIS A 539 -6.46 24.95 -13.24
CA HIS A 539 -5.33 24.46 -12.45
C HIS A 539 -5.16 25.31 -11.20
N ILE A 540 -5.49 24.76 -10.04
CA ILE A 540 -5.31 25.37 -8.72
C ILE A 540 -4.09 24.74 -8.04
N ARG A 541 -3.18 25.56 -7.51
CA ARG A 541 -2.00 25.09 -6.79
C ARG A 541 -1.68 25.96 -5.58
N GLY A 542 -1.31 25.31 -4.47
CA GLY A 542 -0.81 25.96 -3.27
C GLY A 542 0.71 25.95 -3.14
N ALA A 543 1.21 26.51 -2.03
CA ALA A 543 2.63 26.56 -1.70
C ALA A 543 3.19 25.29 -1.03
N GLY A 544 2.41 24.21 -0.99
CA GLY A 544 2.69 22.95 -0.30
C GLY A 544 1.65 22.67 0.79
N MET A 545 1.32 21.39 1.02
CA MET A 545 0.29 20.98 2.00
C MET A 545 0.57 21.42 3.45
N TRP A 546 1.82 21.75 3.77
CA TRP A 546 2.26 22.31 5.06
C TRP A 546 2.21 23.84 5.13
N HIS A 547 2.11 24.52 3.99
CA HIS A 547 2.26 25.98 3.88
C HIS A 547 0.96 26.68 3.50
N THR A 548 0.11 26.05 2.69
CA THR A 548 -1.18 26.60 2.27
C THR A 548 -2.31 25.82 2.91
N THR A 549 -3.20 26.51 3.62
CA THR A 549 -4.39 25.92 4.25
C THR A 549 -5.65 26.66 3.81
N LEU A 550 -6.63 25.91 3.31
CA LEU A 550 -8.00 26.36 3.16
C LEU A 550 -8.79 25.89 4.38
N GLN A 551 -9.22 26.83 5.22
CA GLN A 551 -9.96 26.55 6.45
C GLN A 551 -11.45 26.74 6.22
N GLY A 552 -12.17 25.64 6.10
CA GLY A 552 -13.61 25.56 6.14
C GLY A 552 -14.19 26.05 7.46
N THR A 553 -15.44 26.52 7.42
CA THR A 553 -16.20 26.91 8.61
C THR A 553 -17.66 26.50 8.51
N GLY A 554 -18.27 26.18 9.66
CA GLY A 554 -19.67 25.76 9.75
C GLY A 554 -19.98 24.51 8.93
N GLY A 555 -19.04 23.57 8.85
CA GLY A 555 -19.17 22.36 8.01
C GLY A 555 -19.05 22.65 6.50
N LYS A 556 -18.64 23.86 6.10
CA LYS A 556 -18.49 24.28 4.70
C LYS A 556 -17.02 24.45 4.32
N GLY A 557 -16.75 24.57 3.02
CA GLY A 557 -15.41 24.73 2.45
C GLY A 557 -15.16 23.73 1.31
N GLY A 558 -13.92 23.70 0.82
CA GLY A 558 -13.49 22.75 -0.22
C GLY A 558 -13.89 23.14 -1.66
N PHE A 559 -13.68 22.20 -2.58
CA PHE A 559 -13.99 22.37 -4.00
C PHE A 559 -15.00 21.35 -4.52
N TYR A 560 -15.90 21.81 -5.40
CA TYR A 560 -16.87 20.96 -6.08
C TYR A 560 -16.59 20.92 -7.59
N GLY A 561 -16.14 19.78 -8.10
CA GLY A 561 -15.92 19.53 -9.52
C GLY A 561 -17.24 19.50 -10.28
N THR A 562 -17.38 20.37 -11.29
CA THR A 562 -18.58 20.38 -12.15
C THR A 562 -18.38 19.66 -13.49
N GLY A 563 -17.20 19.07 -13.70
CA GLY A 563 -16.70 18.49 -14.94
C GLY A 563 -15.48 19.25 -15.49
N GLY A 564 -15.00 18.89 -16.67
CA GLY A 564 -13.80 19.50 -17.27
C GLY A 564 -12.48 19.00 -16.67
N LYS A 565 -11.35 19.44 -17.25
CA LYS A 565 -9.99 19.01 -16.86
C LYS A 565 -9.48 19.85 -15.70
N VAL A 566 -9.54 19.32 -14.47
CA VAL A 566 -9.18 20.06 -13.25
C VAL A 566 -7.87 19.54 -12.67
N TYR A 567 -7.00 20.45 -12.26
CA TYR A 567 -5.79 20.15 -11.51
C TYR A 567 -5.85 20.83 -10.15
N ILE A 568 -5.71 20.09 -9.06
CA ILE A 568 -5.64 20.64 -7.69
C ILE A 568 -4.41 20.07 -7.02
N ALA A 569 -3.52 20.94 -6.52
CA ALA A 569 -2.31 20.43 -5.89
C ALA A 569 -1.66 21.30 -4.81
N ASP A 570 -0.78 20.66 -4.03
CA ASP A 570 0.14 21.27 -3.07
C ASP A 570 -0.56 22.17 -2.02
N LEU A 571 -1.65 21.71 -1.41
CA LEU A 571 -2.40 22.49 -0.42
C LEU A 571 -3.08 21.59 0.61
N SER A 572 -3.52 22.18 1.71
CA SER A 572 -4.34 21.51 2.70
C SER A 572 -5.74 22.11 2.80
N MET A 573 -6.71 21.28 3.19
CA MET A 573 -8.09 21.66 3.45
C MET A 573 -8.49 21.14 4.83
N TYR A 574 -8.84 22.05 5.72
CA TYR A 574 -9.27 21.74 7.07
C TYR A 574 -10.71 22.15 7.24
N GLY A 575 -11.54 21.26 7.80
CA GLY A 575 -12.89 21.59 8.22
C GLY A 575 -12.93 22.03 9.69
N ASP A 576 -14.15 22.15 10.21
CA ASP A 576 -14.43 22.40 11.61
C ASP A 576 -15.58 21.51 12.14
N ALA A 577 -15.86 20.42 11.43
CA ALA A 577 -16.87 19.45 11.82
C ALA A 577 -16.42 18.72 13.11
N LEU A 578 -17.38 18.41 13.98
CA LEU A 578 -17.16 17.75 15.27
C LEU A 578 -17.76 16.34 15.33
N TYR A 579 -18.60 16.00 14.35
CA TYR A 579 -19.27 14.70 14.20
C TYR A 579 -19.85 14.63 12.79
N ARG A 580 -20.39 13.45 12.42
CA ARG A 580 -20.97 13.25 11.08
C ARG A 580 -22.31 13.96 10.93
N ASN A 581 -22.38 14.89 9.98
CA ASN A 581 -23.63 15.53 9.56
C ASN A 581 -23.82 15.43 8.04
N ASP A 582 -24.53 14.39 7.60
CA ASP A 582 -24.70 14.08 6.17
C ASP A 582 -25.47 15.15 5.37
N ALA A 583 -26.39 15.86 6.03
CA ALA A 583 -27.31 16.79 5.36
C ALA A 583 -26.65 18.13 5.03
N GLU A 584 -25.72 18.59 5.85
CA GLU A 584 -25.19 19.95 5.78
C GLU A 584 -23.70 20.00 5.43
N ASP A 585 -22.89 19.03 5.88
CA ASP A 585 -21.44 19.19 5.80
C ASP A 585 -20.89 18.77 4.43
N HIS A 586 -19.93 19.56 3.94
CA HIS A 586 -19.25 19.31 2.67
C HIS A 586 -18.13 18.28 2.81
N ALA A 587 -17.78 17.64 1.70
CA ALA A 587 -16.48 16.97 1.58
C ALA A 587 -15.38 18.00 1.25
N GLY A 588 -14.11 17.67 1.50
CA GLY A 588 -12.99 18.53 1.09
C GLY A 588 -12.91 18.67 -0.43
N LEU A 589 -13.01 17.53 -1.14
CA LEU A 589 -13.12 17.47 -2.59
C LEU A 589 -14.37 16.69 -2.97
N GLU A 590 -15.26 17.29 -3.76
CA GLU A 590 -16.54 16.68 -4.13
C GLU A 590 -16.82 16.84 -5.63
N GLY A 591 -17.69 16.00 -6.19
CA GLY A 591 -18.25 16.21 -7.52
C GLY A 591 -17.58 15.38 -8.60
N ARG A 592 -17.57 15.89 -9.84
CA ARG A 592 -17.13 15.12 -11.02
C ARG A 592 -15.97 15.76 -11.77
N PHE A 593 -15.07 14.92 -12.28
CA PHE A 593 -13.82 15.33 -12.91
C PHE A 593 -13.61 14.62 -14.25
N ALA A 594 -13.30 15.35 -15.33
CA ALA A 594 -13.14 14.75 -16.64
C ALA A 594 -11.75 14.13 -16.84
N SER A 595 -11.61 13.33 -17.90
CA SER A 595 -10.37 12.64 -18.25
C SER A 595 -9.20 13.60 -18.33
N GLY A 596 -8.11 13.16 -17.69
CA GLY A 596 -6.87 13.90 -17.62
C GLY A 596 -6.78 14.92 -16.49
N SER A 597 -7.77 14.98 -15.61
CA SER A 597 -7.68 15.69 -14.32
C SER A 597 -6.63 15.04 -13.40
N LEU A 598 -6.06 15.83 -12.49
CA LEU A 598 -5.04 15.40 -11.52
C LEU A 598 -5.26 16.07 -10.16
N ILE A 599 -5.33 15.28 -9.09
CA ILE A 599 -5.27 15.78 -7.72
C ILE A 599 -3.98 15.27 -7.11
N GLN A 600 -3.12 16.16 -6.61
CA GLN A 600 -1.80 15.76 -6.11
C GLN A 600 -1.31 16.58 -4.91
N GLY A 601 -0.72 15.93 -3.91
CA GLY A 601 -0.05 16.63 -2.81
C GLY A 601 -1.05 17.36 -1.92
N VAL A 602 -2.18 16.72 -1.62
CA VAL A 602 -3.26 17.31 -0.80
C VAL A 602 -3.33 16.68 0.60
N TRP A 603 -3.65 17.50 1.60
CA TRP A 603 -3.97 17.05 2.96
C TRP A 603 -5.38 17.51 3.32
N ILE A 604 -6.29 16.59 3.62
CA ILE A 604 -7.67 16.90 4.00
C ILE A 604 -7.94 16.39 5.42
N GLU A 605 -8.51 17.23 6.29
CA GLU A 605 -8.72 16.89 7.70
C GLU A 605 -9.92 17.61 8.31
N HIS A 606 -10.57 17.01 9.33
CA HIS A 606 -11.73 17.55 10.06
C HIS A 606 -12.94 17.91 9.17
N MET A 607 -13.03 17.29 8.01
CA MET A 607 -14.18 17.36 7.10
C MET A 607 -15.12 16.18 7.36
N LYS A 608 -16.36 16.25 6.86
CA LYS A 608 -17.25 15.09 6.87
C LYS A 608 -16.62 13.92 6.10
N VAL A 609 -16.25 14.17 4.85
CA VAL A 609 -15.57 13.22 3.96
C VAL A 609 -14.34 13.90 3.39
N GLY A 610 -13.25 13.14 3.18
CA GLY A 610 -12.08 13.67 2.48
C GLY A 610 -12.39 13.96 1.01
N ILE A 611 -12.64 12.90 0.24
CA ILE A 611 -12.93 12.96 -1.20
C ILE A 611 -14.21 12.19 -1.52
N TRP A 612 -15.21 12.84 -2.14
CA TRP A 612 -16.46 12.22 -2.59
C TRP A 612 -16.67 12.45 -4.10
N LEU A 613 -16.35 11.45 -4.91
CA LEU A 613 -16.47 11.55 -6.37
C LEU A 613 -17.84 11.10 -6.82
N ASN A 614 -18.45 11.85 -7.75
CA ASN A 614 -19.75 11.54 -8.33
C ASN A 614 -19.61 11.00 -9.76
N GLY A 615 -20.70 10.38 -10.23
CA GLY A 615 -20.89 9.97 -11.62
C GLY A 615 -20.57 11.06 -12.65
N GLY A 616 -19.98 10.61 -13.76
CA GLY A 616 -19.39 11.51 -14.76
C GLY A 616 -17.91 11.81 -14.53
N THR A 617 -17.33 11.28 -13.44
CA THR A 617 -15.88 11.17 -13.31
C THR A 617 -15.36 10.03 -14.17
N ASP A 618 -14.41 10.33 -15.06
CA ASP A 618 -13.81 9.32 -15.95
C ASP A 618 -12.35 9.69 -16.23
N GLY A 619 -11.39 8.86 -15.82
CA GLY A 619 -9.98 9.10 -16.13
C GLY A 619 -9.30 10.15 -15.23
N LEU A 620 -9.68 10.21 -13.95
CA LEU A 620 -9.03 11.04 -12.93
C LEU A 620 -7.86 10.28 -12.28
N TYR A 621 -6.74 10.98 -12.05
CA TYR A 621 -5.64 10.46 -11.21
C TYR A 621 -5.53 11.26 -9.92
N ILE A 622 -5.49 10.56 -8.78
CA ILE A 622 -5.31 11.14 -7.45
C ILE A 622 -4.06 10.52 -6.84
N VAL A 623 -3.07 11.32 -6.44
CA VAL A 623 -1.77 10.78 -5.97
C VAL A 623 -1.09 11.63 -4.91
N ASP A 624 -0.33 11.01 -4.00
CA ASP A 624 0.45 11.70 -2.96
C ASP A 624 -0.44 12.56 -2.06
N GLY A 625 -1.03 11.98 -1.01
CA GLY A 625 -1.92 12.77 -0.16
C GLY A 625 -2.23 12.15 1.19
N ARG A 626 -2.93 12.93 2.01
CA ARG A 626 -3.31 12.58 3.38
C ARG A 626 -4.78 12.89 3.58
N VAL A 627 -5.53 11.95 4.15
CA VAL A 627 -6.86 12.21 4.72
C VAL A 627 -6.82 11.78 6.17
N ARG A 628 -7.15 12.69 7.09
CA ARG A 628 -7.05 12.46 8.53
C ARG A 628 -8.34 12.85 9.20
N ASN A 629 -8.73 12.15 10.26
CA ASN A 629 -9.74 12.61 11.23
C ASN A 629 -11.03 13.11 10.55
N THR A 630 -11.58 12.29 9.64
CA THR A 630 -12.86 12.57 8.96
C THR A 630 -14.00 11.85 9.67
N TRP A 631 -15.20 12.43 9.61
CA TRP A 631 -16.36 11.91 10.35
C TRP A 631 -17.14 10.81 9.64
N ALA A 632 -16.91 10.65 8.34
CA ALA A 632 -17.36 9.54 7.52
C ALA A 632 -16.16 9.04 6.70
N ASP A 633 -16.40 8.69 5.43
CA ASP A 633 -15.40 8.12 4.56
C ASP A 633 -14.16 9.00 4.41
N GLY A 634 -13.00 8.37 4.25
CA GLY A 634 -11.81 9.07 3.77
C GLY A 634 -11.98 9.44 2.29
N VAL A 635 -12.29 8.42 1.47
CA VAL A 635 -12.48 8.54 0.03
C VAL A 635 -13.64 7.66 -0.42
N ASN A 636 -14.60 8.21 -1.17
CA ASN A 636 -15.68 7.46 -1.77
C ASN A 636 -15.79 7.75 -3.28
N PHE A 637 -15.72 6.70 -4.10
CA PHE A 637 -16.09 6.74 -5.51
C PHE A 637 -17.56 6.35 -5.61
N HIS A 638 -18.43 7.33 -5.78
CA HIS A 638 -19.88 7.17 -5.71
C HIS A 638 -20.54 7.22 -7.10
N GLY A 639 -21.24 6.13 -7.43
CA GLY A 639 -22.22 6.07 -8.50
C GLY A 639 -21.73 6.49 -9.89
N GLY A 640 -21.06 5.59 -10.62
CA GLY A 640 -20.70 5.79 -12.03
C GLY A 640 -19.36 6.48 -12.26
N VAL A 641 -18.43 6.37 -11.30
CA VAL A 641 -17.02 6.76 -11.46
C VAL A 641 -16.31 5.72 -12.32
N LYS A 642 -15.48 6.16 -13.27
CA LYS A 642 -14.80 5.27 -14.22
C LYS A 642 -13.31 5.55 -14.36
N ASN A 643 -12.54 4.51 -14.69
CA ASN A 643 -11.13 4.61 -15.09
C ASN A 643 -10.29 5.52 -14.17
N THR A 644 -10.63 5.54 -12.88
CA THR A 644 -10.06 6.48 -11.92
C THR A 644 -9.16 5.73 -10.96
N THR A 645 -7.98 6.27 -10.73
CA THR A 645 -7.00 5.69 -9.83
C THR A 645 -6.68 6.66 -8.70
N ILE A 646 -6.67 6.15 -7.47
CA ILE A 646 -6.04 6.83 -6.33
C ILE A 646 -4.86 6.01 -5.81
N SER A 647 -3.71 6.67 -5.63
CA SER A 647 -2.50 6.00 -5.18
C SER A 647 -1.59 6.81 -4.26
N HIS A 648 -0.83 6.13 -3.41
CA HIS A 648 0.07 6.77 -2.43
C HIS A 648 -0.66 7.78 -1.53
N PHE A 649 -1.90 7.47 -1.17
CA PHE A 649 -2.63 8.18 -0.12
C PHE A 649 -2.49 7.47 1.21
N HIS A 650 -2.28 8.26 2.26
CA HIS A 650 -2.37 7.80 3.63
C HIS A 650 -3.65 8.32 4.28
N VAL A 651 -4.56 7.41 4.61
CA VAL A 651 -5.85 7.70 5.23
C VAL A 651 -5.86 7.14 6.64
N ARG A 652 -6.17 7.97 7.65
CA ARG A 652 -6.18 7.56 9.06
C ARG A 652 -7.35 8.15 9.84
N ASN A 653 -7.88 7.37 10.78
CA ASN A 653 -8.86 7.84 11.77
C ASN A 653 -10.17 8.33 11.12
N THR A 654 -10.73 7.53 10.21
CA THR A 654 -11.98 7.84 9.51
C THR A 654 -13.19 7.30 10.27
N GLY A 655 -14.29 8.05 10.25
CA GLY A 655 -15.56 7.69 10.89
C GLY A 655 -16.47 6.78 10.06
N ASP A 656 -15.99 6.29 8.91
CA ASP A 656 -16.57 5.25 8.06
C ASP A 656 -15.43 4.67 7.19
N ASP A 657 -15.75 4.02 6.06
CA ASP A 657 -14.78 3.44 5.13
C ASP A 657 -13.62 4.39 4.78
N ALA A 658 -12.38 3.97 5.04
CA ALA A 658 -11.23 4.78 4.65
C ALA A 658 -11.17 4.98 3.12
N PHE A 659 -11.50 3.92 2.36
CA PHE A 659 -11.66 3.95 0.91
C PHE A 659 -12.85 3.09 0.46
N ALA A 660 -13.81 3.69 -0.24
CA ALA A 660 -14.99 2.99 -0.75
C ALA A 660 -15.19 3.21 -2.26
N MET A 661 -15.61 2.14 -2.95
CA MET A 661 -16.23 2.22 -4.27
C MET A 661 -17.68 1.80 -4.13
N TRP A 662 -18.60 2.76 -4.14
CA TRP A 662 -20.03 2.49 -4.02
C TRP A 662 -20.76 2.64 -5.35
N SER A 663 -21.14 1.52 -5.97
CA SER A 663 -21.89 1.48 -7.23
C SER A 663 -23.39 1.74 -7.02
N ASP A 664 -23.72 2.91 -6.49
CA ASP A 664 -25.09 3.35 -6.24
C ASP A 664 -25.80 3.77 -7.54
N GLY A 665 -26.85 3.04 -7.92
CA GLY A 665 -27.67 3.30 -9.12
C GLY A 665 -26.97 3.09 -10.48
N VAL A 666 -25.67 3.40 -10.58
CA VAL A 666 -24.83 3.29 -11.78
C VAL A 666 -23.53 2.58 -11.40
N PRO A 667 -23.05 1.61 -12.20
CA PRO A 667 -21.84 0.87 -11.87
C PRO A 667 -20.61 1.77 -11.90
N ASN A 668 -19.81 1.72 -10.83
CA ASN A 668 -18.42 2.14 -10.89
C ASN A 668 -17.66 1.14 -11.77
N GLU A 669 -16.82 1.63 -12.68
CA GLU A 669 -16.19 0.80 -13.71
C GLU A 669 -14.68 1.03 -13.83
N ASN A 670 -13.90 -0.05 -13.72
CA ASN A 670 -12.46 -0.04 -13.95
C ASN A 670 -11.70 1.00 -13.09
N ASN A 671 -12.10 1.16 -11.83
CA ASN A 671 -11.39 2.00 -10.88
C ASN A 671 -10.34 1.20 -10.11
N LEU A 672 -9.32 1.89 -9.60
CA LEU A 672 -8.19 1.27 -8.93
C LEU A 672 -7.78 2.04 -7.67
N PHE A 673 -7.81 1.33 -6.53
CA PHE A 673 -7.10 1.75 -5.32
C PHE A 673 -5.75 1.06 -5.29
N ARG A 674 -4.64 1.81 -5.39
CA ARG A 674 -3.30 1.23 -5.47
C ARG A 674 -2.26 1.91 -4.58
N TYR A 675 -1.40 1.16 -3.88
CA TYR A 675 -0.34 1.73 -3.03
C TYR A 675 -0.88 2.73 -1.98
N ASN A 676 -2.02 2.45 -1.36
CA ASN A 676 -2.58 3.29 -0.31
C ASN A 676 -2.40 2.65 1.06
N THR A 677 -2.23 3.48 2.09
CA THR A 677 -2.27 3.04 3.49
C THR A 677 -3.55 3.55 4.14
N ALA A 678 -4.34 2.64 4.70
CA ALA A 678 -5.54 2.93 5.47
C ALA A 678 -5.35 2.39 6.89
N GLN A 679 -5.45 3.26 7.89
CA GLN A 679 -5.10 2.92 9.27
C GLN A 679 -6.17 3.42 10.23
N ILE A 680 -6.67 2.55 11.10
CA ILE A 680 -7.62 2.90 12.16
C ILE A 680 -8.87 3.63 11.62
N PRO A 681 -9.62 3.08 10.64
CA PRO A 681 -11.02 3.47 10.52
C PRO A 681 -11.72 3.08 11.83
N VAL A 682 -12.28 4.07 12.54
CA VAL A 682 -12.95 3.82 13.83
C VAL A 682 -14.29 3.10 13.62
N LEU A 683 -14.88 3.24 12.44
CA LEU A 683 -16.06 2.54 11.97
C LEU A 683 -15.82 2.05 10.54
N ALA A 684 -16.39 0.88 10.20
CA ALA A 684 -16.35 0.31 8.85
C ALA A 684 -14.92 -0.04 8.37
N ASN A 685 -14.65 -0.02 7.07
CA ASN A 685 -13.57 -0.82 6.48
C ASN A 685 -12.31 -0.01 6.17
N THR A 686 -11.16 -0.67 5.99
CA THR A 686 -10.02 0.02 5.35
C THR A 686 -10.28 0.22 3.85
N PHE A 687 -10.77 -0.82 3.17
CA PHE A 687 -11.20 -0.73 1.77
C PHE A 687 -12.54 -1.42 1.57
N ALA A 688 -13.41 -0.84 0.75
CA ALA A 688 -14.70 -1.43 0.40
C ALA A 688 -15.00 -1.33 -1.10
N ILE A 689 -15.52 -2.41 -1.67
CA ILE A 689 -16.12 -2.43 -3.01
C ILE A 689 -17.56 -2.92 -2.89
N TYR A 690 -18.50 -2.02 -3.16
CA TYR A 690 -19.92 -2.31 -3.24
C TYR A 690 -20.34 -2.40 -4.71
N GLY A 691 -20.35 -3.62 -5.24
CA GLY A 691 -20.75 -3.91 -6.62
C GLY A 691 -19.86 -3.31 -7.71
N GLY A 692 -20.40 -3.16 -8.92
CA GLY A 692 -19.74 -2.50 -10.05
C GLY A 692 -19.03 -3.43 -11.03
N LYS A 693 -18.15 -2.89 -11.86
CA LYS A 693 -17.51 -3.60 -12.97
C LYS A 693 -16.00 -3.40 -12.98
N ASP A 694 -15.24 -4.49 -13.09
CA ASP A 694 -13.78 -4.45 -13.31
C ASP A 694 -12.98 -3.62 -12.28
N ASN A 695 -13.49 -3.44 -11.06
CA ASN A 695 -12.85 -2.62 -10.02
C ASN A 695 -11.73 -3.38 -9.29
N LYS A 696 -10.71 -2.65 -8.84
CA LYS A 696 -9.44 -3.21 -8.38
C LYS A 696 -8.96 -2.57 -7.08
N VAL A 697 -8.41 -3.39 -6.18
CA VAL A 697 -7.74 -2.98 -4.94
C VAL A 697 -6.39 -3.69 -4.88
N TRP A 698 -5.31 -3.00 -5.24
CA TRP A 698 -3.97 -3.59 -5.41
C TRP A 698 -2.90 -2.94 -4.52
N ASP A 699 -1.92 -3.69 -4.04
CA ASP A 699 -0.72 -3.13 -3.40
C ASP A 699 -0.98 -2.25 -2.18
N ASN A 700 -2.10 -2.41 -1.47
CA ASN A 700 -2.46 -1.55 -0.34
C ASN A 700 -2.07 -2.15 1.01
N LEU A 701 -1.97 -1.29 2.02
CA LEU A 701 -1.83 -1.65 3.43
C LEU A 701 -3.08 -1.19 4.19
N GLY A 702 -3.82 -2.12 4.76
CA GLY A 702 -4.91 -1.84 5.69
C GLY A 702 -4.51 -2.25 7.10
N ALA A 703 -4.67 -1.37 8.09
CA ALA A 703 -4.30 -1.66 9.47
C ALA A 703 -5.34 -1.18 10.49
N ASP A 704 -5.43 -1.95 11.57
CA ASP A 704 -6.01 -1.51 12.84
C ASP A 704 -7.48 -1.05 12.83
N THR A 705 -8.35 -1.71 12.08
CA THR A 705 -9.81 -1.43 12.08
C THR A 705 -10.47 -1.63 13.45
N VAL A 706 -11.48 -0.84 13.82
CA VAL A 706 -12.02 -0.85 15.20
C VAL A 706 -13.37 -1.58 15.34
N THR A 707 -14.47 -1.04 14.80
CA THR A 707 -15.81 -1.61 14.95
C THR A 707 -16.56 -1.68 13.61
N ALA A 708 -17.50 -2.63 13.50
CA ALA A 708 -18.27 -2.85 12.28
C ALA A 708 -17.41 -3.00 11.01
N SER A 709 -16.22 -3.58 11.16
CA SER A 709 -15.13 -3.35 10.22
C SER A 709 -14.51 -4.61 9.66
N ALA A 710 -14.23 -4.63 8.36
CA ALA A 710 -13.27 -5.53 7.73
C ALA A 710 -12.00 -4.76 7.33
N GLY A 711 -10.91 -5.46 7.03
CA GLY A 711 -9.84 -4.85 6.25
C GLY A 711 -10.40 -4.54 4.85
N ILE A 712 -10.68 -5.57 4.06
CA ILE A 712 -11.33 -5.39 2.76
C ILE A 712 -12.75 -5.97 2.80
N ALA A 713 -13.74 -5.17 2.42
CA ALA A 713 -15.11 -5.63 2.17
C ALA A 713 -15.39 -5.70 0.66
N VAL A 714 -15.87 -6.85 0.18
CA VAL A 714 -16.40 -7.03 -1.20
C VAL A 714 -17.85 -7.43 -1.07
N SER A 715 -18.76 -6.54 -1.43
CA SER A 715 -20.16 -6.69 -1.02
C SER A 715 -21.18 -6.25 -2.06
N THR A 716 -22.37 -6.88 -2.00
CA THR A 716 -23.57 -6.41 -2.72
C THR A 716 -24.47 -5.54 -1.86
N ARG A 717 -24.05 -5.12 -0.66
CA ARG A 717 -24.84 -4.27 0.25
C ARG A 717 -25.27 -2.95 -0.40
N PHE A 718 -26.24 -2.27 0.24
CA PHE A 718 -26.72 -0.93 -0.15
C PHE A 718 -27.44 -0.88 -1.50
N ASN A 719 -28.03 -2.01 -1.93
CA ASN A 719 -28.64 -2.17 -3.25
C ASN A 719 -27.70 -1.77 -4.40
N ALA A 720 -26.38 -1.97 -4.21
CA ALA A 720 -25.40 -1.64 -5.22
C ALA A 720 -25.64 -2.42 -6.53
N VAL A 721 -25.25 -1.82 -7.65
CA VAL A 721 -25.28 -2.49 -8.95
C VAL A 721 -24.41 -3.74 -8.89
N SER A 722 -24.98 -4.90 -9.24
CA SER A 722 -24.32 -6.21 -9.20
C SER A 722 -22.92 -6.19 -9.83
N PHE A 723 -22.04 -7.03 -9.28
CA PHE A 723 -20.72 -7.27 -9.85
C PHE A 723 -20.82 -7.78 -11.30
N SER A 724 -19.96 -7.26 -12.17
CA SER A 724 -19.75 -7.74 -13.54
C SER A 724 -18.28 -7.59 -13.95
N GLY A 725 -17.87 -8.25 -15.03
CA GLY A 725 -16.45 -8.32 -15.37
C GLY A 725 -15.67 -9.06 -14.28
N THR A 726 -14.45 -8.62 -13.95
CA THR A 726 -13.59 -9.23 -12.92
C THR A 726 -13.21 -8.22 -11.85
N THR A 727 -13.60 -8.48 -10.59
CA THR A 727 -13.11 -7.68 -9.45
C THR A 727 -11.82 -8.30 -8.92
N GLU A 728 -10.80 -7.48 -8.69
CA GLU A 728 -9.47 -7.96 -8.33
C GLU A 728 -8.96 -7.37 -7.01
N ILE A 729 -8.58 -8.24 -6.08
CA ILE A 729 -7.96 -7.93 -4.79
C ILE A 729 -6.56 -8.55 -4.79
N LYS A 730 -5.52 -7.77 -5.09
CA LYS A 730 -4.17 -8.31 -5.32
C LYS A 730 -3.11 -7.65 -4.45
N ARG A 731 -2.16 -8.42 -3.91
CA ARG A 731 -0.96 -7.87 -3.24
C ARG A 731 -1.28 -6.89 -2.09
N ASN A 732 -2.34 -7.13 -1.33
CA ASN A 732 -2.68 -6.28 -0.18
C ASN A 732 -2.19 -6.92 1.13
N THR A 733 -1.77 -6.08 2.08
CA THR A 733 -1.49 -6.51 3.46
C THR A 733 -2.57 -5.96 4.39
N LEU A 734 -3.17 -6.84 5.18
CA LEU A 734 -4.23 -6.53 6.14
C LEU A 734 -3.74 -6.91 7.54
N LEU A 735 -3.36 -5.92 8.33
CA LEU A 735 -2.72 -6.09 9.63
C LEU A 735 -3.66 -5.70 10.77
N ARG A 736 -3.98 -6.64 11.66
CA ARG A 736 -4.87 -6.41 12.81
C ARG A 736 -6.23 -5.85 12.41
N THR A 737 -6.74 -6.31 11.28
CA THR A 737 -8.04 -5.93 10.73
C THR A 737 -9.15 -6.91 11.12
N GLY A 738 -10.41 -6.51 10.88
CA GLY A 738 -11.59 -7.22 11.36
C GLY A 738 -12.09 -6.62 12.67
N GLY A 739 -13.39 -6.67 12.89
CA GLY A 739 -14.05 -6.05 14.03
C GLY A 739 -15.44 -6.61 14.27
N TYR A 740 -15.99 -6.30 15.43
CA TYR A 740 -17.32 -6.73 15.83
C TYR A 740 -18.37 -5.72 15.39
N GLU A 741 -19.45 -6.20 14.80
CA GLU A 741 -20.65 -5.44 14.45
C GLU A 741 -21.72 -5.66 15.53
N PRO A 742 -21.90 -4.69 16.45
CA PRO A 742 -22.78 -4.86 17.60
C PRO A 742 -24.26 -4.93 17.22
N ASN A 743 -24.70 -4.30 16.13
CA ASN A 743 -26.11 -4.31 15.75
C ASN A 743 -26.57 -5.65 15.20
N TRP A 744 -25.66 -6.40 14.56
CA TRP A 744 -25.95 -7.70 13.97
C TRP A 744 -25.46 -8.86 14.83
N ASN A 745 -24.78 -8.55 15.94
CA ASN A 745 -24.16 -9.52 16.82
C ASN A 745 -23.26 -10.51 16.04
N THR A 746 -22.37 -9.96 15.21
CA THR A 746 -21.50 -10.75 14.35
C THR A 746 -20.12 -10.10 14.22
N SER A 747 -19.11 -10.88 13.88
CA SER A 747 -17.77 -10.38 13.52
C SER A 747 -17.60 -10.27 12.01
N PHE A 748 -16.70 -9.42 11.56
CA PHE A 748 -16.17 -9.40 10.20
C PHE A 748 -14.71 -9.83 10.20
N GLY A 749 -14.30 -10.48 9.11
CA GLY A 749 -12.92 -10.94 8.95
C GLY A 749 -11.98 -9.83 8.46
N GLY A 750 -10.68 -10.12 8.44
CA GLY A 750 -9.70 -9.26 7.75
C GLY A 750 -10.09 -9.02 6.29
N LEU A 751 -10.54 -10.07 5.59
CA LEU A 751 -11.25 -9.98 4.31
C LEU A 751 -12.69 -10.47 4.49
N TRP A 752 -13.66 -9.69 4.03
CA TRP A 752 -15.07 -10.01 4.14
C TRP A 752 -15.77 -9.97 2.77
N ILE A 753 -16.29 -11.11 2.33
CA ILE A 753 -17.09 -11.23 1.11
C ILE A 753 -18.56 -11.34 1.53
N TYR A 754 -19.35 -10.33 1.19
CA TYR A 754 -20.71 -10.15 1.72
C TYR A 754 -21.79 -10.03 0.63
N ALA A 755 -22.46 -11.12 0.32
CA ALA A 755 -23.53 -11.18 -0.67
C ALA A 755 -24.92 -10.95 -0.07
N GLU A 756 -25.26 -9.73 0.36
CA GLU A 756 -26.50 -9.43 1.08
C GLU A 756 -27.79 -9.59 0.24
N ASN A 757 -28.00 -8.67 -0.72
CA ASN A 757 -29.26 -8.55 -1.45
C ASN A 757 -29.23 -9.26 -2.81
N GLN A 758 -28.03 -9.52 -3.35
CA GLN A 758 -27.80 -10.13 -4.65
C GLN A 758 -26.68 -11.16 -4.55
N SER A 759 -26.79 -12.23 -5.34
CA SER A 759 -25.74 -13.23 -5.49
C SER A 759 -24.50 -12.64 -6.18
N ILE A 760 -23.32 -13.05 -5.75
CA ILE A 760 -22.05 -12.72 -6.42
C ILE A 760 -21.77 -13.85 -7.41
N THR A 761 -21.91 -13.55 -8.71
CA THR A 761 -21.72 -14.53 -9.80
C THR A 761 -20.63 -14.13 -10.79
N ALA A 762 -20.18 -12.87 -10.75
CA ALA A 762 -19.02 -12.42 -11.49
C ALA A 762 -17.72 -12.85 -10.77
N PRO A 763 -16.64 -13.10 -11.53
CA PRO A 763 -15.34 -13.41 -10.95
C PRO A 763 -14.85 -12.40 -9.91
N ILE A 764 -14.47 -12.91 -8.73
CA ILE A 764 -13.72 -12.18 -7.71
C ILE A 764 -12.39 -12.90 -7.52
N LEU A 765 -11.28 -12.24 -7.87
CA LEU A 765 -9.93 -12.78 -7.77
C LEU A 765 -9.23 -12.19 -6.54
N ILE A 766 -8.73 -13.07 -5.66
CA ILE A 766 -7.96 -12.72 -4.47
C ILE A 766 -6.59 -13.36 -4.61
N GLU A 767 -5.55 -12.54 -4.73
CA GLU A 767 -4.21 -13.02 -5.08
C GLU A 767 -3.12 -12.35 -4.26
N GLN A 768 -2.17 -13.11 -3.70
CA GLN A 768 -1.02 -12.55 -2.96
C GLN A 768 -1.44 -11.63 -1.80
N VAL A 769 -2.53 -11.97 -1.10
CA VAL A 769 -3.02 -11.17 0.03
C VAL A 769 -2.48 -11.74 1.33
N ASP A 770 -1.90 -10.89 2.16
CA ASP A 770 -1.45 -11.26 3.51
C ASP A 770 -2.42 -10.71 4.54
N ILE A 771 -3.01 -11.61 5.33
CA ILE A 771 -3.98 -11.32 6.38
C ILE A 771 -3.34 -11.72 7.71
N LEU A 772 -2.90 -10.72 8.46
CA LEU A 772 -2.01 -10.87 9.60
C LEU A 772 -2.70 -10.39 10.89
N ASP A 773 -2.73 -11.26 11.90
CA ASP A 773 -3.22 -10.98 13.26
C ASP A 773 -4.65 -10.39 13.28
N SER A 774 -5.56 -10.93 12.46
CA SER A 774 -6.94 -10.43 12.38
C SER A 774 -7.69 -10.58 13.71
N THR A 775 -8.52 -9.59 14.05
CA THR A 775 -9.26 -9.53 15.33
C THR A 775 -10.12 -10.77 15.56
N TYR A 776 -10.81 -11.21 14.51
CA TYR A 776 -11.67 -12.40 14.51
C TYR A 776 -11.24 -13.35 13.39
N GLU A 777 -11.99 -13.41 12.29
CA GLU A 777 -11.69 -14.29 11.17
C GLU A 777 -10.60 -13.70 10.28
N GLY A 778 -9.79 -14.55 9.63
CA GLY A 778 -8.94 -14.10 8.53
C GLY A 778 -9.79 -13.71 7.32
N VAL A 779 -10.58 -14.67 6.81
CA VAL A 779 -11.54 -14.48 5.73
C VAL A 779 -12.93 -14.88 6.20
N LYS A 780 -13.93 -14.03 5.96
CA LYS A 780 -15.35 -14.35 6.19
C LYS A 780 -16.13 -14.27 4.88
N LEU A 781 -16.93 -15.29 4.59
CA LEU A 781 -17.92 -15.27 3.52
C LEU A 781 -19.33 -15.35 4.13
N SER A 782 -20.18 -14.37 3.83
CA SER A 782 -21.56 -14.29 4.30
C SER A 782 -22.40 -13.50 3.27
N TYR A 783 -23.72 -13.32 3.32
CA TYR A 783 -24.79 -13.99 4.06
C TYR A 783 -25.96 -14.15 3.09
N ASN A 784 -26.80 -15.18 3.21
CA ASN A 784 -28.08 -15.36 2.49
C ASN A 784 -28.11 -15.49 0.96
N GLN A 785 -27.15 -14.98 0.19
CA GLN A 785 -27.10 -15.19 -1.25
C GLN A 785 -25.96 -16.12 -1.66
N ARG A 786 -26.00 -16.57 -2.92
CA ARG A 786 -24.99 -17.46 -3.47
C ARG A 786 -23.71 -16.68 -3.81
N ILE A 787 -22.55 -17.22 -3.45
CA ILE A 787 -21.24 -16.70 -3.86
C ILE A 787 -20.57 -17.71 -4.79
N GLN A 788 -20.25 -17.31 -6.01
CA GLN A 788 -19.61 -18.16 -7.02
C GLN A 788 -18.46 -17.44 -7.71
N HIS A 789 -17.60 -18.23 -8.38
CA HIS A 789 -16.45 -17.74 -9.14
C HIS A 789 -15.49 -16.89 -8.31
N ILE A 790 -15.36 -17.25 -7.03
CA ILE A 790 -14.34 -16.70 -6.16
C ILE A 790 -13.09 -17.57 -6.22
N ALA A 791 -11.93 -16.95 -6.43
CA ALA A 791 -10.65 -17.64 -6.50
C ALA A 791 -9.65 -17.02 -5.54
N PHE A 792 -9.03 -17.84 -4.72
CA PHE A 792 -7.93 -17.49 -3.83
C PHE A 792 -6.66 -18.14 -4.36
N ASP A 793 -5.61 -17.34 -4.55
CA ASP A 793 -4.28 -17.84 -4.87
C ASP A 793 -3.19 -17.11 -4.09
N ARG A 794 -2.26 -17.84 -3.46
CA ARG A 794 -1.16 -17.29 -2.67
C ARG A 794 -1.64 -16.36 -1.56
N VAL A 795 -2.59 -16.81 -0.75
CA VAL A 795 -3.13 -16.03 0.37
C VAL A 795 -2.56 -16.54 1.68
N THR A 796 -1.95 -15.65 2.46
CA THR A 796 -1.45 -15.96 3.81
C THR A 796 -2.46 -15.49 4.83
N ILE A 797 -2.84 -16.36 5.77
CA ILE A 797 -3.65 -16.04 6.93
C ILE A 797 -2.88 -16.49 8.16
N ASP A 798 -2.34 -15.54 8.91
CA ASP A 798 -1.54 -15.84 10.10
C ASP A 798 -2.08 -15.10 11.31
N GLY A 799 -2.38 -15.84 12.39
CA GLY A 799 -2.79 -15.23 13.66
C GLY A 799 -4.26 -14.79 13.73
N ALA A 800 -5.18 -15.39 12.98
CA ALA A 800 -6.61 -15.05 13.09
C ALA A 800 -7.18 -15.37 14.48
N GLY A 801 -7.81 -14.40 15.15
CA GLY A 801 -8.35 -14.55 16.50
C GLY A 801 -9.41 -15.66 16.66
N THR A 802 -10.18 -15.95 15.60
CA THR A 802 -11.12 -17.09 15.55
C THR A 802 -10.69 -18.09 14.48
N HIS A 803 -11.26 -18.03 13.29
CA HIS A 803 -11.00 -18.98 12.22
C HIS A 803 -10.17 -18.37 11.09
N GLY A 804 -9.35 -19.19 10.43
CA GLY A 804 -8.66 -18.75 9.21
C GLY A 804 -9.67 -18.37 8.12
N ILE A 805 -10.57 -19.28 7.75
CA ILE A 805 -11.67 -19.04 6.81
C ILE A 805 -13.00 -19.44 7.47
N TYR A 806 -13.98 -18.56 7.43
CA TYR A 806 -15.30 -18.77 8.01
C TYR A 806 -16.41 -18.59 6.98
N PHE A 807 -17.20 -19.64 6.75
CA PHE A 807 -18.38 -19.62 5.89
C PHE A 807 -19.64 -19.51 6.75
N ASP A 808 -20.27 -18.34 6.73
CA ASP A 808 -21.42 -18.02 7.57
C ASP A 808 -22.72 -18.17 6.77
N THR A 809 -23.33 -19.37 6.85
CA THR A 809 -24.60 -19.74 6.19
C THR A 809 -24.66 -19.50 4.67
N VAL A 810 -23.49 -19.35 4.04
CA VAL A 810 -23.36 -19.08 2.61
C VAL A 810 -23.32 -20.37 1.80
N THR A 811 -23.88 -20.33 0.59
CA THR A 811 -23.79 -21.42 -0.39
C THR A 811 -23.02 -20.95 -1.62
N GLY A 812 -22.50 -21.90 -2.39
CA GLY A 812 -21.83 -21.60 -3.66
C GLY A 812 -20.56 -22.38 -3.84
N LEU A 813 -19.61 -21.80 -4.57
CA LEU A 813 -18.37 -22.46 -4.98
C LEU A 813 -17.21 -21.49 -5.09
N GLY A 814 -16.04 -21.89 -4.56
CA GLY A 814 -14.79 -21.17 -4.70
C GLY A 814 -13.58 -22.08 -4.85
N THR A 815 -12.54 -21.58 -5.51
CA THR A 815 -11.27 -22.29 -5.71
C THR A 815 -10.19 -21.69 -4.82
N PHE A 816 -9.39 -22.53 -4.19
CA PHE A 816 -8.35 -22.10 -3.26
C PHE A 816 -7.05 -22.82 -3.59
N SER A 817 -6.01 -22.06 -3.93
CA SER A 817 -4.66 -22.56 -4.23
C SER A 817 -3.65 -21.78 -3.43
N ASN A 818 -2.57 -22.43 -2.99
CA ASN A 818 -1.48 -21.79 -2.25
C ASN A 818 -1.96 -20.94 -1.05
N VAL A 819 -3.05 -21.34 -0.40
CA VAL A 819 -3.57 -20.65 0.79
C VAL A 819 -2.92 -21.25 2.03
N VAL A 820 -2.19 -20.44 2.76
CA VAL A 820 -1.49 -20.83 3.99
C VAL A 820 -2.23 -20.28 5.19
N ILE A 821 -2.63 -21.16 6.11
CA ILE A 821 -3.33 -20.79 7.35
C ILE A 821 -2.49 -21.23 8.55
N SER A 822 -2.17 -20.30 9.44
CA SER A 822 -1.43 -20.54 10.69
C SER A 822 -1.95 -19.69 11.85
N GLY A 823 -1.66 -20.13 13.09
CA GLY A 823 -1.88 -19.31 14.29
C GLY A 823 -3.34 -18.99 14.64
N THR A 824 -4.33 -19.78 14.19
CA THR A 824 -5.76 -19.48 14.40
C THR A 824 -6.24 -19.82 15.82
N GLY A 825 -7.09 -18.97 16.41
CA GLY A 825 -7.58 -19.16 17.78
C GLY A 825 -8.68 -20.22 17.98
N SER A 826 -9.49 -20.51 16.95
CA SER A 826 -10.59 -21.50 17.00
C SER A 826 -10.39 -22.67 16.03
N GLY A 827 -9.88 -22.41 14.83
CA GLY A 827 -9.58 -23.45 13.85
C GLY A 827 -9.33 -22.91 12.45
N PRO A 828 -8.77 -23.71 11.54
CA PRO A 828 -8.36 -23.20 10.23
C PRO A 828 -9.54 -22.87 9.32
N VAL A 829 -10.55 -23.75 9.24
CA VAL A 829 -11.72 -23.57 8.36
C VAL A 829 -13.01 -23.95 9.08
N HIS A 830 -14.01 -23.07 9.04
CA HIS A 830 -15.38 -23.33 9.50
C HIS A 830 -16.36 -23.33 8.31
N ASN A 831 -16.84 -24.51 7.91
CA ASN A 831 -17.81 -24.68 6.81
C ASN A 831 -18.94 -25.65 7.24
N PRO A 832 -19.95 -25.16 7.96
CA PRO A 832 -20.97 -26.01 8.57
C PRO A 832 -21.81 -26.70 7.49
N GLY A 833 -21.98 -28.02 7.63
CA GLY A 833 -22.76 -28.84 6.69
C GLY A 833 -22.19 -28.90 5.27
N GLN A 834 -20.97 -28.37 5.04
CA GLN A 834 -20.35 -28.26 3.71
C GLN A 834 -21.24 -27.53 2.70
N ALA A 835 -22.01 -26.54 3.16
CA ALA A 835 -22.95 -25.79 2.32
C ALA A 835 -22.27 -24.97 1.23
N PHE A 836 -21.04 -24.53 1.48
CA PHE A 836 -20.17 -23.92 0.47
C PHE A 836 -19.21 -24.96 -0.12
N GLN A 837 -19.18 -25.09 -1.44
CA GLN A 837 -18.29 -26.03 -2.12
C GLN A 837 -16.88 -25.44 -2.24
N ILE A 838 -15.94 -26.04 -1.54
CA ILE A 838 -14.52 -25.67 -1.58
C ILE A 838 -13.82 -26.56 -2.61
N VAL A 839 -13.34 -25.96 -3.70
CA VAL A 839 -12.45 -26.62 -4.65
C VAL A 839 -11.01 -26.36 -4.19
N ARG A 840 -10.39 -27.37 -3.57
CA ARG A 840 -8.99 -27.29 -3.13
C ARG A 840 -8.07 -27.50 -4.34
N GLY A 841 -7.42 -26.44 -4.79
CA GLY A 841 -6.27 -26.48 -5.68
C GLY A 841 -4.97 -26.89 -4.95
N PRO A 842 -3.83 -26.89 -5.65
CA PRO A 842 -2.54 -27.25 -5.07
C PRO A 842 -2.06 -26.21 -4.04
N GLY A 843 -1.06 -26.56 -3.22
CA GLY A 843 -0.34 -25.57 -2.41
C GLY A 843 -0.97 -25.15 -1.08
N ASN A 844 -2.18 -25.58 -0.77
CA ASN A 844 -2.85 -25.21 0.49
C ASN A 844 -2.18 -25.86 1.71
N ILE A 845 -1.92 -25.08 2.76
CA ILE A 845 -1.25 -25.53 3.99
C ILE A 845 -2.06 -25.08 5.21
N GLY A 846 -2.22 -25.96 6.20
CA GLY A 846 -2.83 -25.63 7.50
C GLY A 846 -4.36 -25.66 7.53
N TRP A 847 -5.02 -26.27 6.54
CA TRP A 847 -6.48 -26.34 6.36
C TRP A 847 -7.19 -27.43 7.16
#